data_AF-A0A3T0TT00-F1
#
_entry.id   AF-A0A3T0TT00-F1
#
_cell.length_a   1.000
_cell.length_b   1.000
_cell.length_c   1.000
_cell.angle_alpha   90.00
_cell.angle_beta   90.00
_cell.angle_gamma   90.00
#
_symmetry.space_group_name_H-M   'P 1'
#
loop_
_entity.id
_entity.type
_entity.pdbx_description
1 polymer ?
#
loop_
_entity_poly.entity_id
_entity_poly.type
_entity_poly.pdbx_seq_one_letter_code
_entity_poly.pdbx_strand_id
1 'polypeptide(L)'
;MSLSRKTKIILAGLGSVVVTSAVVATAVVLAKKSNDNNKTKKELQKEIKELNDLTSQILSKVPNIMSSNDINKLQKFQNEIISAKQKAKQLLEKSKQIKDKKLEEQINKDFQSIDGKLIELKSKIQESIKSNVSVAKKDISDATNEVNSSLNENPLKLENLEKSKQSLEKSINKANELIKLAKELGFENEISDLNEIVLSSELKLTEISKKIKELEVIDDAKIAEIKAKLNKAIYDLTQLSNKAKTEENKVDSLEATLTLFKANIIESQKVLDEYNTNQSIKKISELKTLIEQLQSKINESNTLKNDLKTNLLLTKQEVEKEVSDVTTQANKAIEEANKAISDNQKLSEVKKLLEDAKKKVQEAILKAQTKDYAAQKTIVDNKLKELEPKISQITEKIEEKNTQDYLNNKDNFTSLNFEAPEILKDNLPSYFEKYNLDKIKISPNLPENYIFQIISSSPNDKEGILKIKFKIVNTKYHLETSFNLEKSITNFKIDDHANKYKLLFSFNHEKLIKESDIYEFANGNIDSNKVQKLFSLVISADSIYDYEKDPLEVMEIYDNKLNKDSTKLEFKYKPKPTIIGKDDNGYIYDNHDDQIKNIALDIVQFKNIIRAKNDFVIFLKLYKNRSLDTTNSNKEYDALFNKFKEVSIQTINTPTGISDETITSLFFSLLVMNLDPEYQQVFLKWFEGYVENVEHKNFETDIDIPLLNETIEYVKEINKFSIYFIDKNFGKWLKETKKYKGNY
;
A
#
# COMPACT_ATOMS: atom_id res chain seq x y z
N MET A 1 -78.64 -107.83 38.47
CA MET A 1 -78.42 -107.90 37.01
C MET A 1 -77.51 -109.09 36.75
N SER A 2 -78.05 -110.21 36.29
CA SER A 2 -78.12 -110.62 34.86
C SER A 2 -76.72 -110.92 34.29
N LEU A 3 -76.34 -112.21 34.18
CA LEU A 3 -76.41 -113.04 32.95
C LEU A 3 -75.25 -112.73 31.96
N SER A 4 -74.58 -113.71 31.32
CA SER A 4 -74.87 -115.14 31.14
C SER A 4 -73.56 -115.98 31.04
N ARG A 5 -73.54 -117.31 31.28
CA ARG A 5 -73.58 -118.44 30.29
C ARG A 5 -72.52 -118.32 29.17
N LYS A 6 -71.87 -119.36 28.61
CA LYS A 6 -71.96 -120.86 28.56
C LYS A 6 -70.53 -121.37 28.17
N THR A 7 -70.11 -122.63 27.90
CA THR A 7 -70.60 -124.03 27.78
C THR A 7 -69.36 -124.92 28.06
N LYS A 8 -69.31 -125.72 29.14
CA LYS A 8 -69.44 -127.21 29.24
C LYS A 8 -68.23 -128.09 28.80
N ILE A 9 -67.73 -129.03 29.64
CA ILE A 9 -68.05 -130.50 29.79
C ILE A 9 -67.72 -131.32 28.51
N ILE A 10 -67.25 -132.58 28.45
CA ILE A 10 -67.07 -133.74 29.39
C ILE A 10 -65.55 -134.07 29.51
N LEU A 11 -64.98 -135.21 29.97
CA LEU A 11 -65.32 -136.57 30.47
C LEU A 11 -64.12 -137.05 31.35
N ALA A 12 -64.10 -138.19 32.05
CA ALA A 12 -64.73 -138.57 33.34
C ALA A 12 -63.65 -139.41 34.12
N GLY A 13 -63.83 -140.06 35.28
CA GLY A 13 -64.92 -140.32 36.24
C GLY A 13 -64.45 -141.38 37.27
N LEU A 14 -65.21 -141.59 38.38
CA LEU A 14 -65.21 -142.75 39.33
C LEU A 14 -63.87 -143.45 39.73
N GLY A 15 -63.52 -143.70 41.00
CA GLY A 15 -64.19 -143.45 42.29
C GLY A 15 -63.59 -144.27 43.44
N SER A 16 -63.91 -143.89 44.70
CA SER A 16 -63.80 -144.66 45.97
C SER A 16 -62.44 -145.26 46.46
N VAL A 17 -61.99 -144.72 47.62
CA VAL A 17 -61.26 -145.39 48.74
C VAL A 17 -59.81 -145.87 48.54
N VAL A 18 -58.87 -145.24 49.28
CA VAL A 18 -57.98 -145.87 50.30
C VAL A 18 -57.29 -144.78 51.13
N VAL A 19 -57.06 -145.05 52.43
CA VAL A 19 -56.40 -144.12 53.37
C VAL A 19 -54.90 -144.45 53.49
N THR A 20 -54.00 -143.60 52.96
CA THR A 20 -52.54 -143.63 53.32
C THR A 20 -51.65 -142.44 52.86
N SER A 21 -52.20 -141.36 52.30
CA SER A 21 -51.39 -140.36 51.54
C SER A 21 -50.66 -139.26 52.35
N ALA A 22 -51.01 -139.02 53.62
CA ALA A 22 -50.52 -137.85 54.38
C ALA A 22 -49.02 -137.90 54.76
N VAL A 23 -48.47 -139.10 54.99
CA VAL A 23 -47.08 -139.27 55.46
C VAL A 23 -46.08 -139.00 54.33
N VAL A 24 -46.37 -139.47 53.10
CA VAL A 24 -45.47 -139.32 51.95
C VAL A 24 -45.36 -137.87 51.50
N ALA A 25 -46.46 -137.11 51.48
CA ALA A 25 -46.42 -135.69 51.14
C ALA A 25 -45.52 -134.89 52.11
N THR A 26 -45.63 -135.16 53.41
CA THR A 26 -44.81 -134.51 54.45
C THR A 26 -43.34 -134.93 54.34
N ALA A 27 -43.06 -136.21 54.11
CA ALA A 27 -41.71 -136.73 53.91
C ALA A 27 -41.05 -136.14 52.65
N VAL A 28 -41.77 -136.02 51.53
CA VAL A 28 -41.24 -135.43 50.28
C VAL A 28 -41.03 -133.92 50.44
N VAL A 29 -41.91 -133.18 51.13
CA VAL A 29 -41.70 -131.76 51.40
C VAL A 29 -40.52 -131.52 52.36
N LEU A 30 -40.32 -132.38 53.37
CA LEU A 30 -39.15 -132.31 54.26
C LEU A 30 -37.86 -132.73 53.55
N ALA A 31 -37.87 -133.77 52.72
CA ALA A 31 -36.74 -134.19 51.91
C ALA A 31 -36.37 -133.11 50.87
N LYS A 32 -37.36 -132.46 50.25
CA LYS A 32 -37.12 -131.36 49.31
C LYS A 32 -36.57 -130.13 50.03
N LYS A 33 -37.13 -129.71 51.17
CA LYS A 33 -36.52 -128.67 52.04
C LYS A 33 -35.10 -129.03 52.49
N SER A 34 -34.82 -130.30 52.81
CA SER A 34 -33.50 -130.75 53.21
C SER A 34 -32.49 -130.70 52.05
N ASN A 35 -32.91 -131.12 50.86
CA ASN A 35 -32.05 -131.11 49.67
C ASN A 35 -31.84 -129.69 49.11
N ASP A 36 -32.88 -128.85 49.10
CA ASP A 36 -32.79 -127.43 48.75
C ASP A 36 -31.91 -126.68 49.75
N ASN A 37 -32.05 -126.91 51.07
CA ASN A 37 -31.11 -126.37 52.07
C ASN A 37 -29.67 -126.85 51.85
N ASN A 38 -29.45 -128.12 51.50
CA ASN A 38 -28.10 -128.64 51.20
C ASN A 38 -27.52 -128.04 49.90
N LYS A 39 -28.35 -127.79 48.89
CA LYS A 39 -27.94 -127.10 47.66
C LYS A 39 -27.58 -125.63 47.97
N THR A 40 -28.48 -124.89 48.60
CA THR A 40 -28.25 -123.51 49.04
C THR A 40 -27.03 -123.41 49.96
N LYS A 41 -26.79 -124.38 50.85
CA LYS A 41 -25.59 -124.43 51.69
C LYS A 41 -24.31 -124.65 50.89
N LYS A 42 -24.30 -125.50 49.85
CA LYS A 42 -23.15 -125.66 48.96
C LYS A 42 -22.88 -124.41 48.11
N GLU A 43 -23.94 -123.77 47.61
CA GLU A 43 -23.83 -122.49 46.88
C GLU A 43 -23.31 -121.38 47.82
N LEU A 44 -23.81 -121.30 49.05
CA LEU A 44 -23.31 -120.37 50.06
C LEU A 44 -21.86 -120.65 50.44
N GLN A 45 -21.46 -121.91 50.61
CA GLN A 45 -20.06 -122.29 50.86
C GLN A 45 -19.13 -121.89 49.71
N LYS A 46 -19.60 -121.91 48.46
CA LYS A 46 -18.86 -121.37 47.30
C LYS A 46 -18.75 -119.84 47.38
N GLU A 47 -19.85 -119.13 47.59
CA GLU A 47 -19.84 -117.67 47.69
C GLU A 47 -19.03 -117.16 48.89
N ILE A 48 -19.00 -117.90 50.01
CA ILE A 48 -18.13 -117.64 51.17
C ILE A 48 -16.67 -117.91 50.80
N LYS A 49 -16.34 -119.00 50.09
CA LYS A 49 -14.96 -119.18 49.61
C LYS A 49 -14.52 -118.00 48.72
N GLU A 50 -15.37 -117.56 47.80
CA GLU A 50 -15.09 -116.36 46.99
C GLU A 50 -14.94 -115.09 47.83
N LEU A 51 -15.69 -114.94 48.94
CA LEU A 51 -15.52 -113.84 49.89
C LEU A 51 -14.15 -113.94 50.59
N ASN A 52 -13.73 -115.13 50.99
CA ASN A 52 -12.48 -115.36 51.72
C ASN A 52 -11.26 -115.20 50.79
N ASP A 53 -11.38 -115.62 49.53
CA ASP A 53 -10.39 -115.37 48.48
C ASP A 53 -10.28 -113.85 48.19
N LEU A 54 -11.42 -113.14 48.06
CA LEU A 54 -11.47 -111.68 47.90
C LEU A 54 -10.90 -110.93 49.12
N THR A 55 -11.25 -111.37 50.33
CA THR A 55 -10.77 -110.79 51.60
C THR A 55 -9.26 -111.00 51.73
N SER A 56 -8.75 -112.17 51.33
CA SER A 56 -7.32 -112.47 51.32
C SER A 56 -6.56 -111.64 50.28
N GLN A 57 -7.14 -111.39 49.10
CA GLN A 57 -6.59 -110.47 48.09
C GLN A 57 -6.61 -109.00 48.55
N ILE A 58 -7.63 -108.58 49.29
CA ILE A 58 -7.68 -107.26 49.91
C ILE A 58 -6.60 -107.15 50.99
N LEU A 59 -6.55 -108.10 51.93
CA LEU A 59 -5.58 -108.11 53.02
C LEU A 59 -4.11 -108.16 52.54
N SER A 60 -3.82 -108.85 51.43
CA SER A 60 -2.47 -108.85 50.84
C SER A 60 -2.10 -107.54 50.14
N LYS A 61 -3.08 -106.77 49.64
CA LYS A 61 -2.87 -105.39 49.15
C LYS A 61 -2.66 -104.37 50.27
N VAL A 62 -3.23 -104.59 51.48
CA VAL A 62 -3.24 -103.59 52.57
C VAL A 62 -1.86 -102.96 52.82
N PRO A 63 -0.74 -103.69 53.00
CA PRO A 63 0.55 -103.06 53.32
C PRO A 63 1.06 -102.10 52.23
N ASN A 64 0.83 -102.42 50.95
CA ASN A 64 1.26 -101.61 49.80
C ASN A 64 0.32 -100.42 49.53
N ILE A 65 -0.95 -100.49 49.94
CA ILE A 65 -1.87 -99.36 49.83
C ILE A 65 -1.75 -98.42 51.02
N MET A 66 -1.63 -98.94 52.24
CA MET A 66 -1.53 -98.14 53.48
C MET A 66 -0.22 -97.35 53.61
N SER A 67 0.82 -97.76 52.86
CA SER A 67 2.07 -97.01 52.70
C SER A 67 2.00 -95.94 51.59
N SER A 68 0.86 -95.80 50.90
CA SER A 68 0.66 -94.78 49.86
C SER A 68 0.00 -93.52 50.41
N ASN A 69 0.50 -92.35 49.99
CA ASN A 69 -0.15 -91.04 50.22
C ASN A 69 -0.97 -90.57 49.00
N ASP A 70 -1.21 -91.46 48.02
CA ASP A 70 -2.00 -91.18 46.81
C ASP A 70 -3.49 -91.40 47.10
N ILE A 71 -4.25 -90.31 47.28
CA ILE A 71 -5.68 -90.36 47.62
C ILE A 71 -6.47 -91.15 46.57
N ASN A 72 -6.13 -91.08 45.28
CA ASN A 72 -6.85 -91.80 44.22
C ASN A 72 -6.64 -93.33 44.35
N LYS A 73 -5.43 -93.76 44.71
CA LYS A 73 -5.16 -95.18 45.04
C LYS A 73 -5.88 -95.63 46.31
N LEU A 74 -5.87 -94.80 47.35
CA LEU A 74 -6.55 -95.08 48.62
C LEU A 74 -8.08 -95.18 48.43
N GLN A 75 -8.71 -94.24 47.73
CA GLN A 75 -10.13 -94.25 47.37
C GLN A 75 -10.52 -95.48 46.54
N LYS A 76 -9.71 -95.83 45.52
CA LYS A 76 -9.97 -97.03 44.70
C LYS A 76 -9.99 -98.29 45.57
N PHE A 77 -9.06 -98.42 46.51
CA PHE A 77 -9.03 -99.53 47.45
C PHE A 77 -10.15 -99.48 48.51
N GLN A 78 -10.58 -98.28 48.93
CA GLN A 78 -11.77 -98.11 49.78
C GLN A 78 -13.02 -98.65 49.07
N ASN A 79 -13.16 -98.43 47.76
CA ASN A 79 -14.27 -98.97 46.97
C ASN A 79 -14.19 -100.50 46.82
N GLU A 80 -12.99 -101.08 46.67
CA GLU A 80 -12.80 -102.55 46.73
C GLU A 80 -13.25 -103.12 48.09
N ILE A 81 -12.86 -102.48 49.20
CA ILE A 81 -13.25 -102.88 50.57
C ILE A 81 -14.75 -102.71 50.83
N ILE A 82 -15.37 -101.61 50.37
CA ILE A 82 -16.82 -101.39 50.49
C ILE A 82 -17.59 -102.47 49.71
N SER A 83 -17.14 -102.83 48.52
CA SER A 83 -17.72 -103.93 47.72
C SER A 83 -17.62 -105.27 48.46
N ALA A 84 -16.46 -105.60 49.03
CA ALA A 84 -16.29 -106.80 49.85
C ALA A 84 -17.19 -106.79 51.10
N LYS A 85 -17.30 -105.64 51.80
CA LYS A 85 -18.21 -105.47 52.95
C LYS A 85 -19.68 -105.64 52.57
N GLN A 86 -20.08 -105.19 51.38
CA GLN A 86 -21.43 -105.42 50.84
C GLN A 86 -21.67 -106.90 50.53
N LYS A 87 -20.74 -107.61 49.86
CA LYS A 87 -20.83 -109.06 49.62
C LYS A 87 -20.90 -109.84 50.94
N ALA A 88 -20.08 -109.48 51.93
CA ALA A 88 -20.11 -110.06 53.27
C ALA A 88 -21.46 -109.84 53.98
N LYS A 89 -22.04 -108.62 53.92
CA LYS A 89 -23.35 -108.33 54.50
C LYS A 89 -24.48 -109.13 53.83
N GLN A 90 -24.45 -109.27 52.50
CA GLN A 90 -25.42 -110.11 51.77
C GLN A 90 -25.31 -111.58 52.16
N LEU A 91 -24.07 -112.09 52.32
CA LEU A 91 -23.81 -113.46 52.75
C LEU A 91 -24.27 -113.73 54.19
N LEU A 92 -24.10 -112.75 55.09
CA LEU A 92 -24.54 -112.84 56.47
C LEU A 92 -26.08 -112.94 56.60
N GLU A 93 -26.83 -112.21 55.77
CA GLU A 93 -28.29 -112.36 55.73
C GLU A 93 -28.72 -113.70 55.10
N LYS A 94 -28.02 -114.19 54.07
CA LYS A 94 -28.23 -115.56 53.55
C LYS A 94 -27.92 -116.65 54.60
N SER A 95 -26.86 -116.50 55.41
CA SER A 95 -26.49 -117.52 56.41
C SER A 95 -27.51 -117.61 57.56
N LYS A 96 -28.05 -116.47 58.01
CA LYS A 96 -29.16 -116.42 58.98
C LYS A 96 -30.40 -117.18 58.51
N GLN A 97 -30.76 -117.04 57.23
CA GLN A 97 -31.93 -117.71 56.65
C GLN A 97 -31.81 -119.25 56.69
N ILE A 98 -30.60 -119.80 56.49
CA ILE A 98 -30.35 -121.26 56.60
C ILE A 98 -30.02 -121.73 58.02
N LYS A 99 -29.91 -120.82 59.00
CA LYS A 99 -29.64 -121.08 60.43
C LYS A 99 -28.32 -121.82 60.72
N ASP A 100 -27.32 -121.69 59.87
CA ASP A 100 -26.00 -122.32 60.07
C ASP A 100 -25.06 -121.40 60.87
N LYS A 101 -25.02 -121.62 62.20
CA LYS A 101 -24.18 -120.84 63.11
C LYS A 101 -22.70 -120.84 62.76
N LYS A 102 -22.14 -121.94 62.22
CA LYS A 102 -20.70 -121.99 61.88
C LYS A 102 -20.38 -121.13 60.65
N LEU A 103 -21.30 -121.06 59.68
CA LEU A 103 -21.15 -120.16 58.54
C LEU A 103 -21.38 -118.70 58.95
N GLU A 104 -22.34 -118.44 59.85
CA GLU A 104 -22.59 -117.10 60.42
C GLU A 104 -21.41 -116.59 61.27
N GLU A 105 -20.80 -117.43 62.11
CA GLU A 105 -19.58 -117.11 62.88
C GLU A 105 -18.39 -116.79 61.96
N GLN A 106 -18.18 -117.57 60.90
CA GLN A 106 -17.11 -117.33 59.93
C GLN A 106 -17.33 -116.01 59.16
N ILE A 107 -18.53 -115.79 58.59
CA ILE A 107 -18.84 -114.54 57.87
C ILE A 107 -18.72 -113.33 58.80
N ASN A 108 -19.15 -113.42 60.07
CA ASN A 108 -18.98 -112.33 61.02
C ASN A 108 -17.50 -112.01 61.29
N LYS A 109 -16.64 -113.03 61.41
CA LYS A 109 -15.19 -112.83 61.58
C LYS A 109 -14.55 -112.14 60.37
N ASP A 110 -14.90 -112.58 59.17
CA ASP A 110 -14.39 -111.98 57.93
C ASP A 110 -14.95 -110.55 57.73
N PHE A 111 -16.24 -110.32 58.05
CA PHE A 111 -16.86 -108.99 58.07
C PHE A 111 -16.18 -108.03 59.06
N GLN A 112 -15.87 -108.49 60.28
CA GLN A 112 -15.13 -107.70 61.29
C GLN A 112 -13.71 -107.37 60.81
N SER A 113 -13.03 -108.30 60.14
CA SER A 113 -11.70 -108.05 59.56
C SER A 113 -11.75 -106.99 58.45
N ILE A 114 -12.72 -107.10 57.54
CA ILE A 114 -12.97 -106.11 56.48
C ILE A 114 -13.31 -104.74 57.08
N ASP A 115 -14.15 -104.67 58.12
CA ASP A 115 -14.57 -103.40 58.73
C ASP A 115 -13.43 -102.72 59.51
N GLY A 116 -12.63 -103.50 60.24
CA GLY A 116 -11.40 -103.01 60.89
C GLY A 116 -10.45 -102.36 59.88
N LYS A 117 -10.24 -103.00 58.71
CA LYS A 117 -9.43 -102.41 57.62
C LYS A 117 -10.11 -101.25 56.89
N LEU A 118 -11.44 -101.17 56.85
CA LEU A 118 -12.15 -99.99 56.35
C LEU A 118 -11.96 -98.78 57.28
N ILE A 119 -11.95 -98.99 58.60
CA ILE A 119 -11.66 -97.95 59.60
C ILE A 119 -10.19 -97.49 59.49
N GLU A 120 -9.25 -98.44 59.43
CA GLU A 120 -7.82 -98.17 59.27
C GLU A 120 -7.54 -97.36 58.00
N LEU A 121 -8.12 -97.75 56.86
CA LEU A 121 -7.99 -97.04 55.59
C LEU A 121 -8.65 -95.66 55.62
N LYS A 122 -9.81 -95.50 56.27
CA LYS A 122 -10.43 -94.17 56.46
C LYS A 122 -9.53 -93.23 57.25
N SER A 123 -8.88 -93.73 58.30
CA SER A 123 -7.87 -92.95 59.05
C SER A 123 -6.71 -92.55 58.14
N LYS A 124 -6.20 -93.48 57.30
CA LYS A 124 -5.10 -93.19 56.36
C LYS A 124 -5.48 -92.18 55.27
N ILE A 125 -6.71 -92.24 54.76
CA ILE A 125 -7.26 -91.26 53.83
C ILE A 125 -7.36 -89.89 54.52
N GLN A 126 -7.82 -89.83 55.78
CA GLN A 126 -7.86 -88.57 56.53
C GLN A 126 -6.46 -88.00 56.79
N GLU A 127 -5.46 -88.82 57.15
CA GLU A 127 -4.06 -88.40 57.26
C GLU A 127 -3.52 -87.83 55.95
N SER A 128 -3.78 -88.52 54.83
CA SER A 128 -3.36 -88.09 53.49
C SER A 128 -4.02 -86.77 53.08
N ILE A 129 -5.31 -86.59 53.39
CA ILE A 129 -6.03 -85.33 53.15
C ILE A 129 -5.53 -84.21 54.07
N LYS A 130 -5.32 -84.44 55.37
CA LYS A 130 -4.71 -83.46 56.28
C LYS A 130 -3.32 -83.03 55.81
N SER A 131 -2.51 -83.98 55.33
CA SER A 131 -1.19 -83.71 54.75
C SER A 131 -1.30 -82.84 53.49
N ASN A 132 -2.17 -83.20 52.55
CA ASN A 132 -2.34 -82.44 51.30
C ASN A 132 -3.00 -81.07 51.53
N VAL A 133 -3.90 -80.93 52.50
CA VAL A 133 -4.46 -79.64 52.95
C VAL A 133 -3.38 -78.79 53.58
N SER A 134 -2.51 -79.35 54.44
CA SER A 134 -1.37 -78.61 55.01
C SER A 134 -0.40 -78.10 53.94
N VAL A 135 -0.13 -78.91 52.90
CA VAL A 135 0.64 -78.47 51.73
C VAL A 135 -0.11 -77.37 50.95
N ALA A 136 -1.40 -77.53 50.67
CA ALA A 136 -2.20 -76.53 49.95
C ALA A 136 -2.30 -75.19 50.69
N LYS A 137 -2.44 -75.21 52.02
CA LYS A 137 -2.37 -74.00 52.86
C LYS A 137 -1.03 -73.29 52.72
N LYS A 138 0.08 -74.04 52.64
CA LYS A 138 1.42 -73.46 52.41
C LYS A 138 1.58 -72.93 51.00
N ASP A 139 1.22 -73.71 49.97
CA ASP A 139 1.24 -73.30 48.56
C ASP A 139 0.44 -72.02 48.30
N ILE A 140 -0.68 -71.81 49.00
CA ILE A 140 -1.47 -70.57 48.95
C ILE A 140 -0.80 -69.45 49.75
N SER A 141 -0.32 -69.71 50.98
CA SER A 141 0.34 -68.71 51.82
C SER A 141 1.59 -68.13 51.13
N ASP A 142 2.43 -69.01 50.58
CA ASP A 142 3.66 -68.61 49.87
C ASP A 142 3.31 -67.76 48.64
N ALA A 143 2.35 -68.18 47.80
CA ALA A 143 1.89 -67.39 46.64
C ALA A 143 1.19 -66.06 47.03
N THR A 144 0.49 -66.03 48.17
CA THR A 144 -0.10 -64.80 48.72
C THR A 144 0.98 -63.83 49.20
N ASN A 145 2.08 -64.34 49.75
CA ASN A 145 3.25 -63.56 50.11
C ASN A 145 4.02 -63.06 48.87
N GLU A 146 4.10 -63.84 47.80
CA GLU A 146 4.59 -63.35 46.49
C GLU A 146 3.73 -62.18 45.98
N VAL A 147 2.39 -62.31 46.02
CA VAL A 147 1.46 -61.23 45.64
C VAL A 147 1.63 -59.99 46.52
N ASN A 148 1.73 -60.14 47.84
CA ASN A 148 2.00 -59.03 48.76
C ASN A 148 3.36 -58.38 48.50
N SER A 149 4.40 -59.15 48.13
CA SER A 149 5.71 -58.61 47.76
C SER A 149 5.63 -57.78 46.47
N SER A 150 5.05 -58.34 45.40
CA SER A 150 4.88 -57.67 44.11
C SER A 150 3.99 -56.41 44.19
N LEU A 151 2.99 -56.38 45.08
CA LEU A 151 2.14 -55.21 45.33
C LEU A 151 2.82 -54.12 46.18
N ASN A 152 3.95 -54.41 46.83
CA ASN A 152 4.76 -53.46 47.59
C ASN A 152 6.07 -53.06 46.87
N GLU A 153 6.33 -53.57 45.66
CA GLU A 153 7.47 -53.11 44.84
C GLU A 153 7.32 -51.63 44.47
N ASN A 154 8.42 -50.87 44.55
CA ASN A 154 8.48 -49.49 44.08
C ASN A 154 9.70 -49.30 43.15
N PRO A 155 9.51 -49.01 41.85
CA PRO A 155 8.22 -48.99 41.14
C PRO A 155 7.62 -50.39 41.00
N LEU A 156 6.29 -50.47 40.96
CA LEU A 156 5.53 -51.67 40.62
C LEU A 156 5.91 -52.15 39.20
N LYS A 157 6.00 -53.47 39.01
CA LYS A 157 6.33 -54.09 37.72
C LYS A 157 5.21 -55.02 37.28
N LEU A 158 4.61 -54.74 36.12
CA LEU A 158 3.53 -55.54 35.55
C LEU A 158 3.91 -57.03 35.45
N GLU A 159 5.09 -57.32 34.93
CA GLU A 159 5.65 -58.68 34.79
C GLU A 159 5.74 -59.46 36.11
N ASN A 160 6.03 -58.80 37.23
CA ASN A 160 6.06 -59.44 38.55
C ASN A 160 4.65 -59.67 39.10
N LEU A 161 3.76 -58.69 38.91
CA LEU A 161 2.35 -58.82 39.30
C LEU A 161 1.65 -59.96 38.54
N GLU A 162 1.90 -60.10 37.23
CA GLU A 162 1.38 -61.21 36.43
C GLU A 162 1.89 -62.59 36.91
N LYS A 163 3.19 -62.71 37.21
CA LYS A 163 3.76 -63.96 37.73
C LYS A 163 3.17 -64.34 39.09
N SER A 164 3.10 -63.39 40.04
CA SER A 164 2.49 -63.64 41.35
C SER A 164 1.00 -63.96 41.24
N LYS A 165 0.28 -63.31 40.31
CA LYS A 165 -1.11 -63.64 39.99
C LYS A 165 -1.25 -65.10 39.51
N GLN A 166 -0.46 -65.51 38.51
CA GLN A 166 -0.50 -66.88 37.97
C GLN A 166 -0.11 -67.94 39.03
N SER A 167 0.84 -67.60 39.90
CA SER A 167 1.21 -68.41 41.07
C SER A 167 0.01 -68.64 41.99
N LEU A 168 -0.68 -67.55 42.36
CA LEU A 168 -1.84 -67.59 43.25
C LEU A 168 -3.06 -68.30 42.62
N GLU A 169 -3.38 -68.03 41.35
CA GLU A 169 -4.45 -68.73 40.61
C GLU A 169 -4.19 -70.25 40.58
N LYS A 170 -2.94 -70.67 40.39
CA LYS A 170 -2.56 -72.09 40.37
C LYS A 170 -2.71 -72.74 41.75
N SER A 171 -2.33 -72.05 42.82
CA SER A 171 -2.50 -72.56 44.20
C SER A 171 -3.97 -72.62 44.63
N ILE A 172 -4.78 -71.62 44.29
CA ILE A 172 -6.24 -71.61 44.54
C ILE A 172 -6.92 -72.78 43.81
N ASN A 173 -6.60 -73.00 42.53
CA ASN A 173 -7.21 -74.09 41.75
C ASN A 173 -6.91 -75.48 42.35
N LYS A 174 -5.65 -75.77 42.75
CA LYS A 174 -5.30 -77.00 43.48
C LYS A 174 -6.12 -77.18 44.76
N ALA A 175 -6.30 -76.11 45.53
CA ALA A 175 -7.03 -76.17 46.79
C ALA A 175 -8.52 -76.42 46.57
N ASN A 176 -9.13 -75.83 45.53
CA ASN A 176 -10.51 -76.08 45.15
C ASN A 176 -10.73 -77.54 44.68
N GLU A 177 -9.76 -78.17 44.01
CA GLU A 177 -9.80 -79.61 43.72
C GLU A 177 -9.74 -80.46 45.01
N LEU A 178 -8.89 -80.10 45.97
CA LEU A 178 -8.80 -80.77 47.27
C LEU A 178 -10.04 -80.59 48.15
N ILE A 179 -10.65 -79.39 48.15
CA ILE A 179 -11.93 -79.10 48.82
C ILE A 179 -13.03 -80.00 48.27
N LYS A 180 -13.13 -80.13 46.93
CA LYS A 180 -14.08 -81.04 46.28
C LYS A 180 -13.85 -82.49 46.70
N LEU A 181 -12.59 -82.96 46.68
CA LEU A 181 -12.20 -84.32 47.05
C LEU A 181 -12.49 -84.64 48.53
N ALA A 182 -12.23 -83.69 49.43
CA ALA A 182 -12.55 -83.80 50.85
C ALA A 182 -14.07 -83.83 51.09
N LYS A 183 -14.85 -83.06 50.30
CA LYS A 183 -16.32 -83.02 50.35
C LYS A 183 -16.97 -84.31 49.88
N GLU A 184 -16.45 -84.93 48.82
CA GLU A 184 -16.89 -86.25 48.35
C GLU A 184 -16.60 -87.37 49.36
N LEU A 185 -15.72 -87.14 50.34
CA LEU A 185 -15.33 -88.10 51.38
C LEU A 185 -15.85 -87.78 52.79
N GLY A 186 -16.45 -86.60 53.01
CA GLY A 186 -17.07 -86.20 54.29
C GLY A 186 -16.12 -85.59 55.33
N PHE A 187 -15.01 -84.97 54.91
CA PHE A 187 -14.02 -84.35 55.81
C PHE A 187 -14.31 -82.85 56.04
N GLU A 188 -15.40 -82.55 56.76
CA GLU A 188 -15.91 -81.16 56.89
C GLU A 188 -14.97 -80.19 57.60
N ASN A 189 -14.20 -80.66 58.59
CA ASN A 189 -13.22 -79.81 59.27
C ASN A 189 -12.12 -79.36 58.29
N GLU A 190 -11.55 -80.32 57.56
CA GLU A 190 -10.50 -80.10 56.56
C GLU A 190 -10.97 -79.23 55.38
N ILE A 191 -12.27 -79.24 55.06
CA ILE A 191 -12.90 -78.32 54.09
C ILE A 191 -12.96 -76.89 54.65
N SER A 192 -13.48 -76.71 55.87
CA SER A 192 -13.57 -75.39 56.51
C SER A 192 -12.20 -74.75 56.62
N ASP A 193 -11.22 -75.53 57.07
CA ASP A 193 -9.81 -75.17 57.24
C ASP A 193 -9.16 -74.59 55.97
N LEU A 194 -9.56 -75.08 54.78
CA LEU A 194 -8.99 -74.66 53.50
C LEU A 194 -9.84 -73.59 52.79
N ASN A 195 -11.17 -73.62 52.94
CA ASN A 195 -12.09 -72.63 52.39
C ASN A 195 -11.76 -71.19 52.84
N GLU A 196 -11.47 -70.98 54.12
CA GLU A 196 -11.15 -69.63 54.65
C GLU A 196 -9.90 -69.03 54.00
N ILE A 197 -8.88 -69.87 53.78
CA ILE A 197 -7.62 -69.51 53.13
C ILE A 197 -7.81 -69.29 51.62
N VAL A 198 -8.68 -70.07 50.96
CA VAL A 198 -9.07 -69.84 49.56
C VAL A 198 -9.81 -68.51 49.41
N LEU A 199 -10.84 -68.24 50.20
CA LEU A 199 -11.65 -67.01 50.11
C LEU A 199 -10.83 -65.74 50.34
N SER A 200 -9.96 -65.73 51.34
CA SER A 200 -9.04 -64.61 51.59
C SER A 200 -8.04 -64.39 50.44
N SER A 201 -7.64 -65.48 49.77
CA SER A 201 -6.75 -65.44 48.60
C SER A 201 -7.47 -65.03 47.30
N GLU A 202 -8.74 -65.37 47.13
CA GLU A 202 -9.58 -64.91 46.01
C GLU A 202 -9.81 -63.38 46.07
N LEU A 203 -9.93 -62.82 47.27
CA LEU A 203 -9.91 -61.36 47.48
C LEU A 203 -8.56 -60.75 47.05
N LYS A 204 -7.44 -61.38 47.43
CA LYS A 204 -6.09 -60.91 47.04
C LYS A 204 -5.84 -61.04 45.53
N LEU A 205 -6.35 -62.09 44.91
CA LEU A 205 -6.35 -62.31 43.45
C LEU A 205 -7.16 -61.21 42.72
N THR A 206 -8.26 -60.77 43.31
CA THR A 206 -9.07 -59.65 42.79
C THR A 206 -8.30 -58.33 42.92
N GLU A 207 -7.63 -58.09 44.05
CA GLU A 207 -6.81 -56.90 44.29
C GLU A 207 -5.65 -56.77 43.27
N ILE A 208 -4.87 -57.84 43.06
CA ILE A 208 -3.78 -57.82 42.09
C ILE A 208 -4.29 -57.71 40.64
N SER A 209 -5.41 -58.36 40.31
CA SER A 209 -6.04 -58.22 38.98
C SER A 209 -6.57 -56.81 38.72
N LYS A 210 -6.98 -56.07 39.76
CA LYS A 210 -7.31 -54.63 39.65
C LYS A 210 -6.04 -53.80 39.47
N LYS A 211 -4.97 -54.08 40.22
CA LYS A 211 -3.70 -53.31 40.13
C LYS A 211 -3.00 -53.48 38.78
N ILE A 212 -3.06 -54.67 38.18
CA ILE A 212 -2.63 -54.94 36.80
C ILE A 212 -3.35 -54.00 35.82
N LYS A 213 -4.69 -53.98 35.84
CA LYS A 213 -5.51 -53.10 34.97
C LYS A 213 -5.26 -51.61 35.16
N GLU A 214 -5.00 -51.17 36.40
CA GLU A 214 -4.61 -49.78 36.67
C GLU A 214 -3.26 -49.41 36.04
N LEU A 215 -2.32 -50.36 35.94
CA LEU A 215 -1.02 -50.13 35.30
C LEU A 215 -1.11 -50.23 33.77
N GLU A 216 -1.86 -51.18 33.23
CA GLU A 216 -2.14 -51.31 31.79
C GLU A 216 -2.67 -49.99 31.21
N VAL A 217 -3.72 -49.41 31.83
CA VAL A 217 -4.32 -48.13 31.41
C VAL A 217 -3.34 -46.96 31.51
N ILE A 218 -2.45 -46.96 32.51
CA ILE A 218 -1.43 -45.92 32.69
C ILE A 218 -0.35 -46.00 31.60
N ASP A 219 0.06 -47.20 31.18
CA ASP A 219 1.05 -47.36 30.12
C ASP A 219 0.44 -47.14 28.73
N ASP A 220 -0.79 -47.59 28.46
CA ASP A 220 -1.54 -47.24 27.24
C ASP A 220 -1.68 -45.71 27.04
N ALA A 221 -1.98 -44.98 28.12
CA ALA A 221 -2.08 -43.52 28.08
C ALA A 221 -0.74 -42.85 27.71
N LYS A 222 0.38 -43.32 28.26
CA LYS A 222 1.72 -42.86 27.88
C LYS A 222 2.01 -43.18 26.41
N ILE A 223 1.71 -44.40 25.97
CA ILE A 223 1.88 -44.82 24.56
C ILE A 223 1.16 -43.84 23.64
N ALA A 224 -0.10 -43.52 23.93
CA ALA A 224 -0.87 -42.57 23.14
C ALA A 224 -0.24 -41.15 23.13
N GLU A 225 0.20 -40.63 24.27
CA GLU A 225 0.88 -39.32 24.36
C GLU A 225 2.16 -39.28 23.51
N ILE A 226 3.03 -40.28 23.66
CA ILE A 226 4.32 -40.35 22.96
C ILE A 226 4.11 -40.56 21.46
N LYS A 227 3.14 -41.41 21.08
CA LYS A 227 2.71 -41.62 19.69
C LYS A 227 2.19 -40.31 19.07
N ALA A 228 1.49 -39.47 19.84
CA ALA A 228 1.09 -38.13 19.39
C ALA A 228 2.28 -37.16 19.25
N LYS A 229 3.21 -37.10 20.23
CA LYS A 229 4.44 -36.28 20.13
C LYS A 229 5.27 -36.63 18.88
N LEU A 230 5.51 -37.92 18.65
CA LEU A 230 6.28 -38.42 17.51
C LEU A 230 5.63 -38.07 16.17
N ASN A 231 4.33 -38.35 16.00
CA ASN A 231 3.60 -38.01 14.78
C ASN A 231 3.59 -36.49 14.51
N LYS A 232 3.41 -35.67 15.55
CA LYS A 232 3.47 -34.22 15.42
C LYS A 232 4.85 -33.75 14.96
N ALA A 233 5.94 -34.23 15.55
CA ALA A 233 7.30 -33.86 15.15
C ALA A 233 7.61 -34.23 13.68
N ILE A 234 7.18 -35.43 13.23
CA ILE A 234 7.30 -35.85 11.82
C ILE A 234 6.51 -34.92 10.89
N TYR A 235 5.28 -34.54 11.28
CA TYR A 235 4.41 -33.64 10.52
C TYR A 235 4.99 -32.23 10.42
N ASP A 236 5.38 -31.62 11.55
CA ASP A 236 5.90 -30.25 11.60
C ASP A 236 7.21 -30.12 10.79
N LEU A 237 8.14 -31.09 10.90
CA LEU A 237 9.33 -31.16 10.04
C LEU A 237 8.98 -31.31 8.55
N THR A 238 7.95 -32.07 8.21
CA THR A 238 7.53 -32.27 6.81
C THR A 238 6.92 -31.01 6.22
N GLN A 239 6.06 -30.30 6.96
CA GLN A 239 5.48 -29.03 6.52
C GLN A 239 6.57 -27.96 6.34
N LEU A 240 7.51 -27.85 7.29
CA LEU A 240 8.62 -26.89 7.18
C LEU A 240 9.60 -27.26 6.05
N SER A 241 9.87 -28.55 5.82
CA SER A 241 10.66 -29.01 4.67
C SER A 241 10.03 -28.60 3.34
N ASN A 242 8.70 -28.72 3.22
CA ASN A 242 7.97 -28.33 2.01
C ASN A 242 7.95 -26.80 1.85
N LYS A 243 7.66 -26.05 2.91
CA LYS A 243 7.69 -24.58 2.91
C LYS A 243 9.07 -24.04 2.49
N ALA A 244 10.13 -24.57 3.09
CA ALA A 244 11.51 -24.15 2.81
C ALA A 244 11.92 -24.41 1.35
N LYS A 245 11.40 -25.47 0.70
CA LYS A 245 11.55 -25.68 -0.75
C LYS A 245 10.75 -24.68 -1.58
N THR A 246 9.48 -24.40 -1.23
CA THR A 246 8.68 -23.40 -1.97
C THR A 246 9.23 -21.96 -1.84
N GLU A 247 10.11 -21.72 -0.88
CA GLU A 247 10.78 -20.45 -0.64
C GLU A 247 12.27 -20.47 -1.04
N GLU A 248 12.79 -21.55 -1.63
CA GLU A 248 14.24 -21.77 -1.83
C GLU A 248 14.97 -20.68 -2.64
N ASN A 249 14.23 -19.91 -3.45
CA ASN A 249 14.70 -18.82 -4.29
C ASN A 249 14.34 -17.41 -3.75
N LYS A 250 13.74 -17.32 -2.56
CA LYS A 250 13.26 -16.09 -1.92
C LYS A 250 14.10 -15.76 -0.69
N VAL A 251 14.91 -14.71 -0.74
CA VAL A 251 15.94 -14.42 0.26
C VAL A 251 15.36 -14.21 1.66
N ASP A 252 14.46 -13.24 1.81
CA ASP A 252 13.95 -12.82 3.12
C ASP A 252 12.98 -13.89 3.68
N SER A 253 12.09 -14.45 2.85
CA SER A 253 11.22 -15.58 3.21
C SER A 253 12.00 -16.83 3.66
N LEU A 254 13.05 -17.22 2.93
CA LEU A 254 13.84 -18.42 3.24
C LEU A 254 14.65 -18.25 4.52
N GLU A 255 15.19 -17.07 4.78
CA GLU A 255 15.95 -16.80 6.02
C GLU A 255 15.05 -16.89 7.27
N ALA A 256 13.81 -16.40 7.18
CA ALA A 256 12.79 -16.60 8.21
C ALA A 256 12.42 -18.09 8.38
N THR A 257 12.17 -18.82 7.28
CA THR A 257 11.78 -20.24 7.35
C THR A 257 12.92 -21.15 7.81
N LEU A 258 14.16 -20.90 7.40
CA LEU A 258 15.34 -21.65 7.90
C LEU A 258 15.52 -21.46 9.42
N THR A 259 15.15 -20.29 9.95
CA THR A 259 15.16 -20.03 11.40
C THR A 259 14.13 -20.90 12.13
N LEU A 260 12.88 -20.95 11.63
CA LEU A 260 11.82 -21.82 12.15
C LEU A 260 12.15 -23.32 11.99
N PHE A 261 12.74 -23.70 10.86
CA PHE A 261 13.10 -25.07 10.54
C PHE A 261 14.23 -25.58 11.45
N LYS A 262 15.26 -24.75 11.71
CA LYS A 262 16.29 -25.03 12.71
C LYS A 262 15.70 -25.27 14.10
N ALA A 263 14.74 -24.46 14.54
CA ALA A 263 14.09 -24.61 15.84
C ALA A 263 13.30 -25.94 15.94
N ASN A 264 12.56 -26.30 14.88
CA ASN A 264 11.77 -27.54 14.87
C ASN A 264 12.63 -28.81 14.76
N ILE A 265 13.81 -28.74 14.12
CA ILE A 265 14.80 -29.84 14.17
C ILE A 265 15.30 -30.05 15.61
N ILE A 266 15.55 -28.97 16.36
CA ILE A 266 15.97 -29.07 17.77
C ILE A 266 14.85 -29.65 18.64
N GLU A 267 13.60 -29.20 18.46
CA GLU A 267 12.47 -29.73 19.23
C GLU A 267 12.19 -31.21 18.91
N SER A 268 12.28 -31.58 17.64
CA SER A 268 12.17 -32.97 17.18
C SER A 268 13.26 -33.86 17.78
N GLN A 269 14.49 -33.34 17.90
CA GLN A 269 15.57 -34.06 18.58
C GLN A 269 15.27 -34.25 20.07
N LYS A 270 14.68 -33.28 20.77
CA LYS A 270 14.26 -33.48 22.18
C LYS A 270 13.24 -34.61 22.32
N VAL A 271 12.26 -34.72 21.41
CA VAL A 271 11.27 -35.83 21.44
C VAL A 271 11.96 -37.18 21.21
N LEU A 272 12.96 -37.23 20.33
CA LEU A 272 13.80 -38.41 20.12
C LEU A 272 14.67 -38.73 21.36
N ASP A 273 15.15 -37.72 22.08
CA ASP A 273 15.97 -37.85 23.29
C ASP A 273 15.15 -38.24 24.54
N GLU A 274 13.90 -37.74 24.65
CA GLU A 274 12.90 -38.14 25.66
C GLU A 274 12.61 -39.64 25.57
N TYR A 275 12.39 -40.16 24.36
CA TYR A 275 12.31 -41.60 24.13
C TYR A 275 13.65 -42.31 24.44
N ASN A 276 14.77 -41.75 23.99
CA ASN A 276 16.05 -42.44 24.11
C ASN A 276 16.57 -42.58 25.54
N THR A 277 16.20 -41.67 26.43
CA THR A 277 16.57 -41.72 27.85
C THR A 277 15.66 -42.63 28.69
N ASN A 278 14.40 -42.84 28.28
CA ASN A 278 13.44 -43.58 29.08
C ASN A 278 13.40 -45.09 28.75
N GLN A 279 13.98 -45.91 29.64
CA GLN A 279 14.03 -47.37 29.49
C GLN A 279 12.66 -48.07 29.51
N SER A 280 11.63 -47.50 30.14
CA SER A 280 10.29 -48.10 30.14
C SER A 280 9.63 -47.97 28.77
N ILE A 281 9.72 -46.77 28.18
CA ILE A 281 9.20 -46.49 26.83
C ILE A 281 9.97 -47.29 25.77
N LYS A 282 11.27 -47.51 25.95
CA LYS A 282 12.11 -48.29 25.02
C LYS A 282 11.71 -49.75 24.81
N LYS A 283 10.85 -50.33 25.67
CA LYS A 283 10.32 -51.69 25.48
C LYS A 283 9.11 -51.75 24.53
N ILE A 284 8.55 -50.60 24.17
CA ILE A 284 7.27 -50.50 23.47
C ILE A 284 7.48 -50.61 21.95
N SER A 285 7.33 -51.83 21.44
CA SER A 285 7.63 -52.21 20.05
C SER A 285 6.90 -51.35 19.00
N GLU A 286 5.65 -50.94 19.26
CA GLU A 286 4.86 -50.10 18.34
C GLU A 286 5.50 -48.76 18.00
N LEU A 287 6.23 -48.15 18.94
CA LEU A 287 6.80 -46.82 18.75
C LEU A 287 8.01 -46.83 17.81
N LYS A 288 8.68 -47.98 17.68
CA LYS A 288 9.96 -48.13 16.96
C LYS A 288 9.91 -47.55 15.55
N THR A 289 8.88 -47.87 14.77
CA THR A 289 8.75 -47.39 13.37
C THR A 289 8.61 -45.87 13.28
N LEU A 290 7.86 -45.24 14.20
CA LEU A 290 7.73 -43.78 14.25
C LEU A 290 9.06 -43.10 14.64
N ILE A 291 9.90 -43.78 15.40
CA ILE A 291 11.19 -43.27 15.85
C ILE A 291 12.24 -43.38 14.76
N GLU A 292 12.26 -44.50 14.03
CA GLU A 292 13.07 -44.67 12.82
C GLU A 292 12.66 -43.65 11.74
N GLN A 293 11.35 -43.39 11.58
CA GLN A 293 10.84 -42.31 10.73
C GLN A 293 11.26 -40.91 11.20
N LEU A 294 11.12 -40.58 12.49
CA LEU A 294 11.51 -39.28 13.03
C LEU A 294 13.03 -39.05 12.89
N GLN A 295 13.84 -40.07 13.15
CA GLN A 295 15.30 -40.00 13.00
C GLN A 295 15.71 -39.83 11.53
N SER A 296 15.05 -40.52 10.58
CA SER A 296 15.20 -40.24 9.14
C SER A 296 14.81 -38.79 8.83
N LYS A 297 13.66 -38.32 9.33
CA LYS A 297 13.14 -36.97 9.07
C LYS A 297 14.07 -35.88 9.60
N ILE A 298 14.68 -36.07 10.77
CA ILE A 298 15.70 -35.18 11.34
C ILE A 298 16.95 -35.13 10.46
N ASN A 299 17.41 -36.28 9.95
CA ASN A 299 18.58 -36.34 9.05
C ASN A 299 18.29 -35.66 7.69
N GLU A 300 17.18 -36.02 7.05
CA GLU A 300 16.69 -35.38 5.81
C GLU A 300 16.58 -33.85 5.98
N SER A 301 15.98 -33.40 7.09
CA SER A 301 15.79 -31.98 7.38
C SER A 301 17.11 -31.25 7.62
N ASN A 302 18.10 -31.91 8.25
CA ASN A 302 19.42 -31.34 8.46
C ASN A 302 20.20 -31.16 7.15
N THR A 303 20.14 -32.14 6.23
CA THR A 303 20.71 -32.04 4.89
C THR A 303 20.06 -30.90 4.11
N LEU A 304 18.73 -30.94 3.96
CA LEU A 304 17.95 -29.92 3.24
C LEU A 304 18.21 -28.49 3.76
N LYS A 305 18.29 -28.31 5.08
CA LYS A 305 18.62 -27.02 5.72
C LYS A 305 20.03 -26.53 5.35
N ASN A 306 21.01 -27.41 5.21
CA ASN A 306 22.38 -27.05 4.82
C ASN A 306 22.45 -26.69 3.33
N ASP A 307 21.76 -27.44 2.47
CA ASP A 307 21.67 -27.18 1.03
C ASP A 307 20.98 -25.83 0.78
N LEU A 308 19.83 -25.60 1.41
CA LEU A 308 19.08 -24.33 1.31
C LEU A 308 19.84 -23.15 1.91
N LYS A 309 20.63 -23.33 2.99
CA LYS A 309 21.53 -22.27 3.48
C LYS A 309 22.60 -21.90 2.44
N THR A 310 23.07 -22.89 1.67
CA THR A 310 24.03 -22.66 0.58
C THR A 310 23.36 -21.93 -0.58
N ASN A 311 22.14 -22.33 -0.97
CA ASN A 311 21.36 -21.64 -2.00
C ASN A 311 20.98 -20.20 -1.62
N LEU A 312 20.68 -19.94 -0.34
CA LEU A 312 20.44 -18.60 0.20
C LEU A 312 21.67 -17.71 0.04
N LEU A 313 22.87 -18.21 0.38
CA LEU A 313 24.12 -17.47 0.24
C LEU A 313 24.42 -17.16 -1.24
N LEU A 314 24.29 -18.15 -2.12
CA LEU A 314 24.48 -17.97 -3.56
C LEU A 314 23.47 -16.97 -4.14
N THR A 315 22.21 -17.02 -3.72
CA THR A 315 21.16 -16.08 -4.18
C THR A 315 21.41 -14.66 -3.66
N LYS A 316 21.84 -14.49 -2.40
CA LYS A 316 22.25 -13.18 -1.88
C LYS A 316 23.39 -12.59 -2.71
N GLN A 317 24.45 -13.36 -2.95
CA GLN A 317 25.60 -12.95 -3.78
C GLN A 317 25.20 -12.64 -5.25
N GLU A 318 24.28 -13.40 -5.83
CA GLU A 318 23.79 -13.21 -7.20
C GLU A 318 23.03 -11.87 -7.38
N VAL A 319 22.29 -11.44 -6.36
CA VAL A 319 21.54 -10.17 -6.36
C VAL A 319 22.44 -9.02 -5.93
N GLU A 320 23.25 -9.18 -4.89
CA GLU A 320 24.22 -8.19 -4.40
C GLU A 320 25.21 -7.77 -5.50
N LYS A 321 25.75 -8.73 -6.25
CA LYS A 321 26.65 -8.44 -7.36
C LYS A 321 25.95 -7.65 -8.46
N GLU A 322 24.75 -8.08 -8.88
CA GLU A 322 23.96 -7.37 -9.89
C GLU A 322 23.71 -5.92 -9.46
N VAL A 323 23.24 -5.71 -8.22
CA VAL A 323 22.98 -4.38 -7.66
C VAL A 323 24.25 -3.53 -7.61
N SER A 324 25.40 -4.09 -7.22
CA SER A 324 26.69 -3.41 -7.25
C SER A 324 27.11 -3.01 -8.67
N ASP A 325 27.00 -3.92 -9.63
CA ASP A 325 27.40 -3.71 -11.03
C ASP A 325 26.50 -2.65 -11.71
N VAL A 326 25.17 -2.68 -11.51
CA VAL A 326 24.27 -1.64 -12.07
C VAL A 326 24.38 -0.30 -11.33
N THR A 327 24.61 -0.30 -10.01
CA THR A 327 24.83 0.94 -9.24
C THR A 327 26.12 1.63 -9.68
N THR A 328 27.18 0.85 -9.95
CA THR A 328 28.45 1.37 -10.49
C THR A 328 28.27 1.95 -11.89
N GLN A 329 27.45 1.33 -12.74
CA GLN A 329 27.14 1.87 -14.08
C GLN A 329 26.29 3.15 -14.00
N ALA A 330 25.27 3.18 -13.14
CA ALA A 330 24.43 4.35 -12.92
C ALA A 330 25.23 5.55 -12.36
N ASN A 331 26.11 5.31 -11.39
CA ASN A 331 27.01 6.35 -10.86
C ASN A 331 27.88 6.96 -11.97
N LYS A 332 28.48 6.12 -12.84
CA LYS A 332 29.28 6.60 -13.98
C LYS A 332 28.45 7.42 -14.97
N ALA A 333 27.22 7.00 -15.29
CA ALA A 333 26.34 7.77 -16.16
C ALA A 333 25.95 9.13 -15.54
N ILE A 334 25.72 9.19 -14.23
CA ILE A 334 25.46 10.44 -13.48
C ILE A 334 26.71 11.34 -13.43
N GLU A 335 27.91 10.77 -13.27
CA GLU A 335 29.17 11.51 -13.34
C GLU A 335 29.37 12.16 -14.71
N GLU A 336 29.20 11.43 -15.81
CA GLU A 336 29.29 12.00 -17.16
C GLU A 336 28.19 13.04 -17.41
N ALA A 337 26.99 12.86 -16.87
CA ALA A 337 25.92 13.89 -16.89
C ALA A 337 26.27 15.17 -16.13
N ASN A 338 27.08 15.07 -15.07
CA ASN A 338 27.59 16.24 -14.36
C ASN A 338 28.80 16.89 -15.09
N LYS A 339 29.56 16.12 -15.87
CA LYS A 339 30.66 16.61 -16.73
C LYS A 339 30.18 17.18 -18.07
N ALA A 340 28.95 16.86 -18.50
CA ALA A 340 28.41 17.23 -19.81
C ALA A 340 28.21 18.75 -19.96
N ILE A 341 29.14 19.36 -20.73
CA ILE A 341 29.09 20.74 -21.24
C ILE A 341 28.06 20.82 -22.38
N SER A 342 27.62 22.02 -22.75
CA SER A 342 26.59 22.36 -23.76
C SER A 342 26.93 22.03 -25.23
N ASP A 343 27.65 20.93 -25.45
CA ASP A 343 27.85 20.28 -26.75
C ASP A 343 26.69 19.29 -26.99
N ASN A 344 25.90 19.55 -28.04
CA ASN A 344 24.69 18.80 -28.35
C ASN A 344 24.94 17.30 -28.61
N GLN A 345 26.08 16.94 -29.21
CA GLN A 345 26.40 15.53 -29.45
C GLN A 345 26.68 14.83 -28.11
N LYS A 346 27.52 15.44 -27.26
CA LYS A 346 27.87 14.87 -25.95
C LYS A 346 26.66 14.77 -25.02
N LEU A 347 25.79 15.77 -25.01
CA LEU A 347 24.53 15.71 -24.25
C LEU A 347 23.64 14.53 -24.72
N SER A 348 23.55 14.29 -26.03
CA SER A 348 22.78 13.17 -26.59
C SER A 348 23.39 11.81 -26.25
N GLU A 349 24.72 11.67 -26.36
CA GLU A 349 25.45 10.46 -25.97
C GLU A 349 25.27 10.14 -24.46
N VAL A 350 25.34 11.16 -23.61
CA VAL A 350 25.16 11.02 -22.16
C VAL A 350 23.71 10.78 -21.77
N LYS A 351 22.72 11.36 -22.47
CA LYS A 351 21.30 10.98 -22.30
C LYS A 351 21.10 9.49 -22.55
N LYS A 352 21.70 8.95 -23.62
CA LYS A 352 21.64 7.51 -23.91
C LYS A 352 22.26 6.67 -22.80
N LEU A 353 23.44 7.06 -22.27
CA LEU A 353 24.08 6.36 -21.15
C LEU A 353 23.20 6.34 -19.88
N LEU A 354 22.49 7.43 -19.59
CA LEU A 354 21.55 7.49 -18.46
C LEU A 354 20.33 6.58 -18.67
N GLU A 355 19.76 6.52 -19.87
CA GLU A 355 18.61 5.66 -20.19
C GLU A 355 19.00 4.16 -20.21
N ASP A 356 20.17 3.82 -20.78
CA ASP A 356 20.74 2.47 -20.73
C ASP A 356 21.02 2.02 -19.28
N ALA A 357 21.45 2.95 -18.40
CA ALA A 357 21.60 2.71 -16.97
C ALA A 357 20.24 2.57 -16.26
N LYS A 358 19.25 3.43 -16.57
CA LYS A 358 17.88 3.37 -16.02
C LYS A 358 17.25 2.02 -16.27
N LYS A 359 17.35 1.50 -17.50
CA LYS A 359 16.84 0.18 -17.87
C LYS A 359 17.45 -0.94 -17.02
N LYS A 360 18.78 -0.95 -16.86
CA LYS A 360 19.49 -1.94 -16.04
C LYS A 360 19.12 -1.86 -14.56
N VAL A 361 18.91 -0.66 -14.03
CA VAL A 361 18.42 -0.46 -12.66
C VAL A 361 16.99 -1.01 -12.51
N GLN A 362 16.11 -0.83 -13.49
CA GLN A 362 14.76 -1.43 -13.49
C GLN A 362 14.79 -2.97 -13.58
N GLU A 363 15.69 -3.54 -14.40
CA GLU A 363 15.93 -4.99 -14.48
C GLU A 363 16.42 -5.54 -13.12
N ALA A 364 17.32 -4.83 -12.43
CA ALA A 364 17.78 -5.19 -11.10
C ALA A 364 16.70 -5.03 -10.00
N ILE A 365 15.80 -4.03 -10.09
CA ILE A 365 14.63 -3.91 -9.20
C ILE A 365 13.75 -5.15 -9.33
N LEU A 366 13.47 -5.60 -10.56
CA LEU A 366 12.67 -6.80 -10.82
C LEU A 366 13.38 -8.06 -10.30
N LYS A 367 14.70 -8.16 -10.46
CA LYS A 367 15.52 -9.27 -9.93
C LYS A 367 15.46 -9.34 -8.40
N ALA A 368 15.67 -8.22 -7.71
CA ALA A 368 15.62 -8.16 -6.25
C ALA A 368 14.20 -8.40 -5.70
N GLN A 369 13.16 -7.97 -6.41
CA GLN A 369 11.77 -8.23 -6.05
C GLN A 369 11.35 -9.69 -6.26
N THR A 370 11.74 -10.30 -7.39
CA THR A 370 11.40 -11.72 -7.67
C THR A 370 12.18 -12.70 -6.79
N LYS A 371 13.40 -12.34 -6.39
CA LYS A 371 14.20 -13.04 -5.39
C LYS A 371 13.85 -12.66 -3.94
N ASP A 372 12.80 -11.86 -3.69
CA ASP A 372 12.33 -11.49 -2.35
C ASP A 372 13.46 -10.96 -1.43
N TYR A 373 14.19 -9.94 -1.89
CA TYR A 373 15.30 -9.34 -1.15
C TYR A 373 15.11 -7.82 -1.01
N ALA A 374 14.34 -7.41 0.01
CA ALA A 374 13.84 -6.04 0.18
C ALA A 374 14.96 -5.01 0.38
N ALA A 375 16.05 -5.37 1.08
CA ALA A 375 17.20 -4.50 1.29
C ALA A 375 17.87 -4.11 -0.04
N GLN A 376 18.11 -5.08 -0.92
CA GLN A 376 18.71 -4.84 -2.24
C GLN A 376 17.76 -4.08 -3.16
N LYS A 377 16.47 -4.42 -3.16
CA LYS A 377 15.44 -3.67 -3.92
C LYS A 377 15.45 -2.18 -3.54
N THR A 378 15.57 -1.86 -2.25
CA THR A 378 15.59 -0.48 -1.75
C THR A 378 16.78 0.32 -2.29
N ILE A 379 17.95 -0.32 -2.48
CA ILE A 379 19.15 0.33 -3.04
C ILE A 379 18.91 0.74 -4.50
N VAL A 380 18.40 -0.18 -5.34
CA VAL A 380 18.12 0.13 -6.76
C VAL A 380 16.89 1.01 -6.97
N ASP A 381 15.84 0.90 -6.14
CA ASP A 381 14.71 1.84 -6.12
C ASP A 381 15.19 3.29 -5.87
N ASN A 382 16.19 3.49 -5.00
CA ASN A 382 16.75 4.81 -4.73
C ASN A 382 17.67 5.28 -5.86
N LYS A 383 18.48 4.40 -6.46
CA LYS A 383 19.31 4.75 -7.62
C LYS A 383 18.46 5.14 -8.85
N LEU A 384 17.28 4.55 -9.02
CA LEU A 384 16.32 4.97 -10.05
C LEU A 384 15.86 6.42 -9.84
N LYS A 385 15.51 6.80 -8.59
CA LYS A 385 15.10 8.17 -8.24
C LYS A 385 16.19 9.21 -8.43
N GLU A 386 17.48 8.82 -8.44
CA GLU A 386 18.59 9.71 -8.80
C GLU A 386 18.74 9.88 -10.33
N LEU A 387 18.46 8.83 -11.11
CA LEU A 387 18.61 8.84 -12.57
C LEU A 387 17.51 9.66 -13.27
N GLU A 388 16.25 9.55 -12.86
CA GLU A 388 15.14 10.20 -13.56
C GLU A 388 15.22 11.75 -13.59
N PRO A 389 15.56 12.45 -12.49
CA PRO A 389 15.85 13.88 -12.53
C PRO A 389 17.05 14.23 -13.41
N LYS A 390 18.08 13.36 -13.49
CA LYS A 390 19.26 13.59 -14.34
C LYS A 390 18.95 13.44 -15.83
N ILE A 391 18.09 12.49 -16.20
CA ILE A 391 17.59 12.34 -17.57
C ILE A 391 16.77 13.57 -17.98
N SER A 392 15.96 14.10 -17.06
CA SER A 392 15.18 15.33 -17.27
C SER A 392 16.11 16.53 -17.48
N GLN A 393 17.06 16.78 -16.57
CA GLN A 393 18.06 17.86 -16.66
C GLN A 393 18.88 17.83 -17.96
N ILE A 394 19.29 16.65 -18.44
CA ILE A 394 20.02 16.53 -19.71
C ILE A 394 19.08 16.76 -20.91
N THR A 395 17.80 16.36 -20.82
CA THR A 395 16.81 16.61 -21.88
C THR A 395 16.52 18.11 -22.01
N GLU A 396 16.32 18.80 -20.89
CA GLU A 396 16.13 20.26 -20.85
C GLU A 396 17.31 21.00 -21.46
N LYS A 397 18.56 20.63 -21.11
CA LYS A 397 19.78 21.19 -21.72
C LYS A 397 19.87 20.96 -23.24
N ILE A 398 19.39 19.82 -23.76
CA ILE A 398 19.36 19.55 -25.21
C ILE A 398 18.33 20.46 -25.89
N GLU A 399 17.14 20.62 -25.32
CA GLU A 399 16.11 21.53 -25.85
C GLU A 399 16.53 23.01 -25.79
N GLU A 400 17.16 23.43 -24.70
CA GLU A 400 17.76 24.75 -24.52
C GLU A 400 18.87 25.01 -25.56
N LYS A 401 19.80 24.06 -25.74
CA LYS A 401 20.90 24.17 -26.71
C LYS A 401 20.40 24.16 -28.16
N ASN A 402 19.41 23.32 -28.49
CA ASN A 402 18.73 23.35 -29.79
C ASN A 402 18.02 24.69 -30.04
N THR A 403 17.39 25.27 -29.01
CA THR A 403 16.78 26.60 -29.07
C THR A 403 17.83 27.67 -29.33
N GLN A 404 18.99 27.62 -28.64
CA GLN A 404 20.07 28.56 -28.86
C GLN A 404 20.69 28.45 -30.26
N ASP A 405 20.83 27.25 -30.80
CA ASP A 405 21.36 27.03 -32.14
C ASP A 405 20.35 27.43 -33.24
N TYR A 406 19.05 27.27 -32.99
CA TYR A 406 17.99 27.82 -33.82
C TYR A 406 17.96 29.35 -33.81
N LEU A 407 18.14 29.99 -32.64
CA LEU A 407 18.29 31.45 -32.51
C LEU A 407 19.58 31.98 -33.14
N ASN A 408 20.67 31.20 -33.10
CA ASN A 408 21.97 31.60 -33.66
C ASN A 408 22.05 31.47 -35.19
N ASN A 409 21.17 30.71 -35.84
CA ASN A 409 21.11 30.66 -37.30
C ASN A 409 20.23 31.78 -37.85
N LYS A 410 20.87 32.82 -38.41
CA LYS A 410 20.21 33.98 -39.01
C LYS A 410 19.22 33.62 -40.13
N ASP A 411 19.49 32.56 -40.90
CA ASP A 411 18.71 32.21 -42.08
C ASP A 411 17.28 31.82 -41.73
N ASN A 412 17.06 31.23 -40.55
CA ASN A 412 15.75 30.90 -39.97
C ASN A 412 14.79 32.11 -39.90
N PHE A 413 15.33 33.34 -39.86
CA PHE A 413 14.58 34.58 -39.65
C PHE A 413 14.65 35.54 -40.86
N THR A 414 15.33 35.16 -41.94
CA THR A 414 15.43 35.98 -43.17
C THR A 414 14.08 36.19 -43.84
N SER A 415 13.21 35.19 -43.80
CA SER A 415 11.86 35.16 -44.38
C SER A 415 10.79 35.92 -43.60
N LEU A 416 11.13 36.55 -42.46
CA LEU A 416 10.17 37.35 -41.70
C LEU A 416 9.70 38.57 -42.50
N ASN A 417 8.41 38.59 -42.84
CA ASN A 417 7.75 39.71 -43.50
C ASN A 417 7.13 40.65 -42.46
N PHE A 418 7.35 41.95 -42.65
CA PHE A 418 6.89 43.03 -41.79
C PHE A 418 5.99 43.95 -42.62
N GLU A 419 4.71 44.03 -42.29
CA GLU A 419 3.72 44.80 -43.04
C GLU A 419 3.05 45.82 -42.12
N ALA A 420 3.17 47.10 -42.46
CA ALA A 420 2.27 48.12 -41.91
C ALA A 420 0.85 47.92 -42.48
N PRO A 421 -0.22 48.10 -41.69
CA PRO A 421 -1.59 48.13 -42.19
C PRO A 421 -1.75 49.18 -43.30
N GLU A 422 -2.50 48.87 -44.36
CA GLU A 422 -2.59 49.77 -45.53
C GLU A 422 -3.13 51.16 -45.18
N ILE A 423 -4.15 51.23 -44.32
CA ILE A 423 -4.72 52.48 -43.78
C ILE A 423 -3.71 53.37 -43.04
N LEU A 424 -2.52 52.85 -42.69
CA LEU A 424 -1.44 53.60 -42.04
C LEU A 424 -0.26 53.90 -42.97
N LYS A 425 -0.20 53.35 -44.18
CA LYS A 425 0.86 53.61 -45.18
C LYS A 425 0.80 55.01 -45.76
N ASP A 426 -0.37 55.66 -45.76
CA ASP A 426 -0.52 57.06 -46.18
C ASP A 426 0.10 58.10 -45.20
N ASN A 427 0.69 57.64 -44.09
CA ASN A 427 1.45 58.47 -43.16
C ASN A 427 2.95 58.48 -43.50
N LEU A 428 3.68 59.48 -43.00
CA LEU A 428 5.15 59.48 -43.02
C LEU A 428 5.70 58.43 -42.02
N PRO A 429 6.84 57.77 -42.32
CA PRO A 429 7.53 56.85 -41.41
C PRO A 429 7.69 57.35 -39.97
N SER A 430 8.08 58.61 -39.77
CA SER A 430 8.28 59.22 -38.43
C SER A 430 6.98 59.34 -37.61
N TYR A 431 5.86 59.63 -38.27
CA TYR A 431 4.54 59.67 -37.63
C TYR A 431 4.00 58.26 -37.35
N PHE A 432 4.34 57.29 -38.19
CA PHE A 432 4.03 55.89 -37.91
C PHE A 432 4.80 55.39 -36.68
N GLU A 433 6.12 55.61 -36.63
CA GLU A 433 6.98 55.23 -35.51
C GLU A 433 6.47 55.76 -34.17
N LYS A 434 6.18 57.06 -34.08
CA LYS A 434 5.83 57.71 -32.80
C LYS A 434 4.51 57.20 -32.18
N TYR A 435 3.59 56.67 -32.98
CA TYR A 435 2.19 56.44 -32.55
C TYR A 435 1.58 55.07 -32.92
N ASN A 436 2.27 54.25 -33.74
CA ASN A 436 1.69 53.05 -34.37
C ASN A 436 2.67 51.88 -34.52
N LEU A 437 3.85 51.93 -33.89
CA LEU A 437 4.89 50.87 -34.02
C LEU A 437 4.41 49.50 -33.52
N ASP A 438 3.43 49.49 -32.61
CA ASP A 438 2.68 48.32 -32.11
C ASP A 438 1.80 47.65 -33.16
N LYS A 439 1.30 48.41 -34.16
CA LYS A 439 0.33 47.95 -35.17
C LYS A 439 0.99 47.28 -36.37
N ILE A 440 2.30 47.04 -36.33
CA ILE A 440 3.02 46.35 -37.40
C ILE A 440 2.63 44.88 -37.40
N LYS A 441 1.96 44.45 -38.47
CA LYS A 441 1.70 43.04 -38.70
C LYS A 441 2.97 42.38 -39.20
N ILE A 442 3.73 41.80 -38.29
CA ILE A 442 4.67 40.75 -38.65
C ILE A 442 3.84 39.53 -39.09
N SER A 443 4.22 38.87 -40.17
CA SER A 443 3.67 37.56 -40.56
C SER A 443 4.72 36.46 -40.34
N PRO A 444 5.04 36.12 -39.08
CA PRO A 444 6.02 35.08 -38.79
C PRO A 444 5.40 33.69 -38.91
N ASN A 445 6.18 32.71 -39.36
CA ASN A 445 5.94 31.30 -39.03
C ASN A 445 6.86 30.89 -37.87
N LEU A 446 6.87 31.70 -36.80
CA LEU A 446 7.68 31.46 -35.60
C LEU A 446 7.05 30.31 -34.78
N PRO A 447 7.87 29.42 -34.20
CA PRO A 447 7.34 28.38 -33.30
C PRO A 447 6.72 28.98 -32.04
N GLU A 448 5.88 28.19 -31.36
CA GLU A 448 5.39 28.54 -30.03
C GLU A 448 6.54 28.82 -29.06
N ASN A 449 6.33 29.75 -28.12
CA ASN A 449 7.33 30.27 -27.18
C ASN A 449 8.43 31.15 -27.80
N TYR A 450 8.23 31.74 -28.98
CA TYR A 450 9.12 32.78 -29.53
C TYR A 450 8.37 34.10 -29.72
N ILE A 451 8.97 35.20 -29.26
CA ILE A 451 8.46 36.57 -29.43
C ILE A 451 9.51 37.46 -30.10
N PHE A 452 9.07 38.53 -30.76
CA PHE A 452 9.94 39.60 -31.22
C PHE A 452 10.00 40.71 -30.16
N GLN A 453 11.13 41.43 -30.08
CA GLN A 453 11.25 42.67 -29.32
C GLN A 453 11.94 43.72 -30.20
N ILE A 454 11.28 44.86 -30.39
CA ILE A 454 11.86 45.99 -31.11
C ILE A 454 12.90 46.66 -30.20
N ILE A 455 14.05 46.97 -30.78
CA ILE A 455 15.19 47.59 -30.09
C ILE A 455 15.28 49.08 -30.41
N SER A 456 15.10 49.40 -31.69
CA SER A 456 15.05 50.77 -32.19
C SER A 456 14.43 50.79 -33.58
N SER A 457 13.86 51.92 -33.96
CA SER A 457 13.47 52.21 -35.34
C SER A 457 14.23 53.43 -35.86
N SER A 458 14.15 53.66 -37.16
CA SER A 458 14.78 54.79 -37.85
C SER A 458 13.91 55.15 -39.07
N PRO A 459 13.21 56.30 -39.04
CA PRO A 459 12.36 56.73 -40.13
C PRO A 459 13.18 57.44 -41.21
N ASN A 460 12.90 57.14 -42.47
CA ASN A 460 13.38 57.93 -43.61
C ASN A 460 12.19 58.43 -44.43
N ASP A 461 11.63 59.56 -43.99
CA ASP A 461 10.47 60.20 -44.62
C ASP A 461 10.74 60.59 -46.08
N LYS A 462 12.00 60.79 -46.50
CA LYS A 462 12.37 61.09 -47.89
C LYS A 462 12.33 59.88 -48.83
N GLU A 463 12.43 58.66 -48.28
CA GLU A 463 12.37 57.42 -49.06
C GLU A 463 11.03 56.68 -48.87
N GLY A 464 10.20 57.08 -47.91
CA GLY A 464 8.97 56.37 -47.56
C GLY A 464 9.27 55.03 -46.90
N ILE A 465 10.35 54.96 -46.11
CA ILE A 465 10.87 53.75 -45.48
C ILE A 465 10.95 53.92 -43.96
N LEU A 466 10.43 52.95 -43.22
CA LEU A 466 10.70 52.78 -41.79
C LEU A 466 11.66 51.59 -41.62
N LYS A 467 12.88 51.85 -41.15
CA LYS A 467 13.83 50.79 -40.75
C LYS A 467 13.55 50.40 -39.30
N ILE A 468 13.52 49.10 -39.03
CA ILE A 468 13.24 48.57 -37.69
C ILE A 468 14.30 47.54 -37.35
N LYS A 469 14.92 47.73 -36.19
CA LYS A 469 15.93 46.86 -35.60
C LYS A 469 15.28 46.09 -34.44
N PHE A 470 15.33 44.77 -34.51
CA PHE A 470 14.69 43.89 -33.53
C PHE A 470 15.58 42.70 -33.15
N LYS A 471 15.25 42.08 -32.01
CA LYS A 471 15.72 40.75 -31.59
C LYS A 471 14.54 39.79 -31.48
N ILE A 472 14.85 38.50 -31.46
CA ILE A 472 13.88 37.43 -31.16
C ILE A 472 14.29 36.80 -29.84
N VAL A 473 13.30 36.55 -28.97
CA VAL A 473 13.48 36.00 -27.63
C VAL A 473 12.63 34.73 -27.51
N ASN A 474 13.22 33.63 -27.05
CA ASN A 474 12.48 32.45 -26.65
C ASN A 474 11.99 32.61 -25.20
N THR A 475 10.69 32.49 -24.96
CA THR A 475 10.06 32.72 -23.65
C THR A 475 10.12 31.51 -22.71
N LYS A 476 10.43 30.31 -23.20
CA LYS A 476 10.60 29.09 -22.37
C LYS A 476 11.96 29.07 -21.67
N TYR A 477 13.02 29.52 -22.36
CA TYR A 477 14.41 29.49 -21.87
C TYR A 477 15.02 30.87 -21.62
N HIS A 478 14.30 31.97 -21.91
CA HIS A 478 14.77 33.35 -21.82
C HIS A 478 16.03 33.65 -22.67
N LEU A 479 16.25 32.87 -23.74
CA LEU A 479 17.36 33.03 -24.69
C LEU A 479 17.00 34.05 -25.78
N GLU A 480 17.98 34.80 -26.29
CA GLU A 480 17.76 35.80 -27.34
C GLU A 480 18.80 35.79 -28.46
N THR A 481 18.43 36.35 -29.63
CA THR A 481 19.31 36.47 -30.80
C THR A 481 20.45 37.44 -30.57
N SER A 482 21.69 36.95 -30.69
CA SER A 482 22.93 37.74 -30.53
C SER A 482 23.18 38.75 -31.65
N PHE A 483 22.58 38.55 -32.83
CA PHE A 483 22.58 39.52 -33.93
C PHE A 483 21.24 40.24 -33.99
N ASN A 484 21.31 41.57 -34.07
CA ASN A 484 20.14 42.41 -34.30
C ASN A 484 19.73 42.31 -35.77
N LEU A 485 18.45 42.09 -36.04
CA LEU A 485 17.92 42.05 -37.40
C LEU A 485 17.35 43.42 -37.77
N GLU A 486 17.77 43.96 -38.92
CA GLU A 486 17.18 45.16 -39.51
C GLU A 486 16.27 44.78 -40.68
N LYS A 487 15.04 45.28 -40.68
CA LYS A 487 14.08 45.17 -41.79
C LYS A 487 13.56 46.55 -42.16
N SER A 488 13.44 46.81 -43.46
CA SER A 488 12.83 48.02 -44.01
C SER A 488 11.38 47.73 -44.37
N ILE A 489 10.43 48.44 -43.75
CA ILE A 489 9.04 48.51 -44.20
C ILE A 489 8.94 49.70 -45.15
N THR A 490 8.45 49.46 -46.37
CA THR A 490 8.43 50.44 -47.47
C THR A 490 7.01 50.78 -47.90
N ASN A 491 6.87 51.75 -48.81
CA ASN A 491 5.60 52.30 -49.30
C ASN A 491 4.83 53.08 -48.22
N PHE A 492 5.55 53.70 -47.28
CA PHE A 492 4.98 54.85 -46.58
C PHE A 492 4.94 56.07 -47.50
N LYS A 493 4.10 57.05 -47.17
CA LYS A 493 4.09 58.33 -47.87
C LYS A 493 5.45 59.01 -47.76
N ILE A 494 5.92 59.54 -48.87
CA ILE A 494 7.17 60.30 -48.97
C ILE A 494 6.90 61.76 -48.62
N ASP A 495 7.80 62.38 -47.86
CA ASP A 495 7.82 63.83 -47.66
C ASP A 495 8.45 64.55 -48.86
N ASP A 496 7.59 65.04 -49.76
CA ASP A 496 7.96 65.87 -50.92
C ASP A 496 8.43 67.29 -50.52
N HIS A 497 8.63 67.59 -49.23
CA HIS A 497 9.04 68.92 -48.74
C HIS A 497 10.55 69.15 -48.75
N ALA A 498 11.22 68.78 -49.85
CA ALA A 498 12.62 69.05 -50.14
C ALA A 498 13.03 70.56 -50.15
N ASN A 499 12.12 71.50 -49.86
CA ASN A 499 12.32 72.94 -49.99
C ASN A 499 11.54 73.84 -49.00
N LYS A 500 10.85 73.31 -47.96
CA LYS A 500 9.82 74.09 -47.21
C LYS A 500 10.11 74.44 -45.74
N TYR A 501 11.32 74.20 -45.25
CA TYR A 501 11.80 74.76 -43.98
C TYR A 501 13.06 75.59 -44.26
N LYS A 502 13.01 76.90 -44.04
CA LYS A 502 14.16 77.81 -44.22
C LYS A 502 14.39 78.64 -42.96
N LEU A 503 15.60 78.51 -42.43
CA LEU A 503 16.10 79.21 -41.25
C LEU A 503 15.99 80.72 -41.46
N LEU A 504 15.45 81.46 -40.49
CA LEU A 504 15.33 82.92 -40.56
C LEU A 504 16.21 83.64 -39.53
N PHE A 505 16.45 83.03 -38.37
CA PHE A 505 17.40 83.55 -37.36
C PHE A 505 18.16 82.41 -36.68
N SER A 506 19.39 82.69 -36.26
CA SER A 506 20.20 81.85 -35.38
C SER A 506 21.02 82.77 -34.47
N PHE A 507 20.84 82.66 -33.16
CA PHE A 507 21.61 83.42 -32.18
C PHE A 507 22.63 82.49 -31.51
N ASN A 508 23.91 82.88 -31.51
CA ASN A 508 24.87 82.26 -30.59
C ASN A 508 24.50 82.65 -29.15
N HIS A 509 24.54 81.69 -28.22
CA HIS A 509 24.14 81.91 -26.83
C HIS A 509 25.00 82.96 -26.11
N GLU A 510 24.49 84.19 -26.00
CA GLU A 510 24.96 85.16 -25.02
C GLU A 510 24.29 84.96 -23.65
N LYS A 511 25.04 85.22 -22.58
CA LYS A 511 24.69 84.87 -21.19
C LYS A 511 23.61 85.75 -20.53
N LEU A 512 22.81 86.48 -21.32
CA LEU A 512 21.95 87.58 -20.84
C LEU A 512 20.45 87.23 -20.76
N ILE A 513 19.97 86.28 -21.57
CA ILE A 513 18.61 85.75 -21.49
C ILE A 513 18.63 84.49 -20.63
N LYS A 514 17.71 84.37 -19.67
CA LYS A 514 17.51 83.13 -18.90
C LYS A 514 16.43 82.29 -19.54
N GLU A 515 16.54 80.97 -19.42
CA GLU A 515 15.51 80.02 -19.87
C GLU A 515 14.13 80.31 -19.25
N SER A 516 14.10 80.75 -17.99
CA SER A 516 12.88 81.22 -17.31
C SER A 516 12.18 82.38 -18.04
N ASP A 517 12.95 83.32 -18.60
CA ASP A 517 12.41 84.49 -19.32
C ASP A 517 11.66 84.03 -20.59
N ILE A 518 12.11 82.93 -21.20
CA ILE A 518 11.54 82.32 -22.41
C ILE A 518 10.24 81.56 -22.07
N TYR A 519 10.24 80.72 -21.04
CA TYR A 519 9.05 79.97 -20.61
C TYR A 519 7.91 80.89 -20.16
N GLU A 520 8.21 81.96 -19.41
CA GLU A 520 7.21 82.93 -19.00
C GLU A 520 6.53 83.63 -20.21
N PHE A 521 7.33 84.06 -21.20
CA PHE A 521 6.80 84.65 -22.42
C PHE A 521 5.96 83.65 -23.24
N ALA A 522 6.47 82.42 -23.42
CA ALA A 522 5.77 81.35 -24.14
C ALA A 522 4.45 80.94 -23.46
N ASN A 523 4.33 81.08 -22.14
CA ASN A 523 3.09 80.86 -21.40
C ASN A 523 2.16 82.07 -21.44
N GLY A 524 2.68 83.30 -21.54
CA GLY A 524 1.91 84.50 -21.86
C GLY A 524 2.13 85.70 -20.95
N ASN A 525 3.23 85.74 -20.18
CA ASN A 525 3.59 86.93 -19.42
C ASN A 525 4.15 88.00 -20.36
N ILE A 526 3.35 89.04 -20.67
CA ILE A 526 3.68 90.12 -21.61
C ILE A 526 4.25 91.35 -20.90
N ASP A 527 5.02 91.15 -19.82
CA ASP A 527 5.77 92.22 -19.14
C ASP A 527 6.66 92.95 -20.16
N SER A 528 6.40 94.25 -20.37
CA SER A 528 7.08 95.04 -21.40
C SER A 528 8.60 95.08 -21.21
N ASN A 529 9.11 94.97 -19.99
CA ASN A 529 10.56 94.89 -19.73
C ASN A 529 11.13 93.53 -20.14
N LYS A 530 10.40 92.44 -19.92
CA LYS A 530 10.81 91.08 -20.35
C LYS A 530 10.72 90.93 -21.87
N VAL A 531 9.68 91.48 -22.50
CA VAL A 531 9.55 91.56 -23.97
C VAL A 531 10.67 92.42 -24.55
N GLN A 532 10.94 93.61 -24.00
CA GLN A 532 12.10 94.41 -24.42
C GLN A 532 13.43 93.68 -24.23
N LYS A 533 13.61 92.88 -23.16
CA LYS A 533 14.83 92.10 -22.91
C LYS A 533 14.98 90.88 -23.83
N LEU A 534 13.89 90.24 -24.24
CA LEU A 534 13.90 89.15 -25.23
C LEU A 534 14.21 89.67 -26.63
N PHE A 535 13.67 90.85 -26.99
CA PHE A 535 13.86 91.45 -28.31
C PHE A 535 14.99 92.50 -28.36
N SER A 536 15.72 92.79 -27.28
CA SER A 536 16.82 93.77 -27.30
C SER A 536 17.99 93.34 -28.18
N LEU A 537 18.23 92.03 -28.33
CA LEU A 537 19.19 91.47 -29.28
C LEU A 537 18.71 91.54 -30.74
N VAL A 538 17.42 91.79 -30.97
CA VAL A 538 16.84 92.10 -32.30
C VAL A 538 16.88 93.61 -32.56
N ILE A 539 16.77 94.42 -31.51
CA ILE A 539 16.90 95.89 -31.53
C ILE A 539 18.33 96.32 -31.93
N SER A 540 19.35 95.55 -31.56
CA SER A 540 20.77 95.81 -31.87
C SER A 540 21.31 95.09 -33.12
N ALA A 541 20.46 94.73 -34.09
CA ALA A 541 20.86 94.07 -35.31
C ALA A 541 20.99 95.07 -36.48
N ASP A 542 22.23 95.32 -36.94
CA ASP A 542 22.51 96.33 -37.99
C ASP A 542 21.90 95.98 -39.38
N SER A 543 21.39 94.76 -39.58
CA SER A 543 20.80 94.37 -40.87
C SER A 543 19.79 93.21 -40.83
N ILE A 544 18.96 93.17 -41.88
CA ILE A 544 18.03 92.09 -42.27
C ILE A 544 18.40 91.70 -43.72
N TYR A 545 18.07 90.49 -44.16
CA TYR A 545 18.20 90.08 -45.56
C TYR A 545 16.80 89.89 -46.17
N ASP A 546 16.51 90.57 -47.28
CA ASP A 546 15.38 90.24 -48.15
C ASP A 546 15.90 89.41 -49.33
N TYR A 547 15.17 88.36 -49.69
CA TYR A 547 15.55 87.40 -50.74
C TYR A 547 14.38 87.12 -51.72
N GLU A 548 13.30 87.92 -51.70
CA GLU A 548 12.38 87.99 -52.86
C GLU A 548 12.94 88.89 -53.99
N LYS A 549 14.08 89.57 -53.77
CA LYS A 549 14.83 90.34 -54.78
C LYS A 549 16.36 90.18 -54.65
N ASP A 550 16.89 89.16 -55.33
CA ASP A 550 18.32 88.88 -55.56
C ASP A 550 19.19 88.61 -54.28
N PRO A 551 20.22 87.74 -54.32
CA PRO A 551 20.90 87.27 -53.09
C PRO A 551 21.72 88.28 -52.26
N LEU A 552 21.70 89.58 -52.59
CA LEU A 552 22.69 90.56 -52.09
C LEU A 552 22.11 91.88 -51.55
N GLU A 553 20.79 92.10 -51.56
CA GLU A 553 20.18 93.25 -50.85
C GLU A 553 20.23 93.04 -49.32
N VAL A 554 21.35 93.44 -48.71
CA VAL A 554 21.43 93.68 -47.26
C VAL A 554 20.51 94.86 -46.96
N MET A 555 19.46 94.66 -46.18
CA MET A 555 18.61 95.74 -45.66
C MET A 555 19.22 96.22 -44.33
N GLU A 556 19.35 97.53 -44.13
CA GLU A 556 19.84 98.12 -42.88
C GLU A 556 18.65 98.61 -42.03
N ILE A 557 18.68 98.34 -40.71
CA ILE A 557 17.62 98.77 -39.78
C ILE A 557 17.99 100.16 -39.24
N TYR A 558 17.07 101.13 -39.38
CA TYR A 558 17.32 102.53 -39.01
C TYR A 558 16.60 102.98 -37.74
N ASP A 559 15.47 102.33 -37.43
CA ASP A 559 14.67 102.58 -36.23
C ASP A 559 13.83 101.32 -35.98
N ASN A 560 13.74 100.88 -34.73
CA ASN A 560 12.90 99.76 -34.33
C ASN A 560 12.34 100.04 -32.93
N LYS A 561 11.11 99.61 -32.69
CA LYS A 561 10.39 99.90 -31.45
C LYS A 561 9.28 98.90 -31.20
N LEU A 562 9.01 98.64 -29.91
CA LEU A 562 7.69 98.17 -29.52
C LEU A 562 6.67 99.28 -29.76
N ASN A 563 5.48 98.93 -30.24
CA ASN A 563 4.36 99.86 -30.27
C ASN A 563 3.88 100.18 -28.83
N LYS A 564 3.08 101.24 -28.65
CA LYS A 564 2.76 101.76 -27.30
C LYS A 564 2.03 100.79 -26.37
N ASP A 565 1.34 99.80 -26.92
CA ASP A 565 0.61 98.76 -26.18
C ASP A 565 1.41 97.45 -26.01
N SER A 566 2.66 97.39 -26.50
CA SER A 566 3.54 96.21 -26.44
C SER A 566 3.02 94.95 -27.13
N THR A 567 2.05 95.06 -28.05
CA THR A 567 1.54 93.91 -28.83
C THR A 567 2.28 93.69 -30.16
N LYS A 568 3.00 94.70 -30.67
CA LYS A 568 3.70 94.64 -31.96
C LYS A 568 5.11 95.21 -31.92
N LEU A 569 6.01 94.57 -32.68
CA LEU A 569 7.36 95.06 -32.93
C LEU A 569 7.37 95.71 -34.33
N GLU A 570 7.62 97.02 -34.36
CA GLU A 570 7.70 97.84 -35.57
C GLU A 570 9.18 98.01 -35.98
N PHE A 571 9.47 97.76 -37.26
CA PHE A 571 10.79 97.90 -37.88
C PHE A 571 10.73 98.93 -39.00
N LYS A 572 11.70 99.85 -39.03
CA LYS A 572 12.03 100.71 -40.17
C LYS A 572 13.32 100.25 -40.82
N TYR A 573 13.27 99.94 -42.12
CA TYR A 573 14.42 99.44 -42.87
C TYR A 573 14.47 100.03 -44.28
N LYS A 574 15.65 100.04 -44.90
CA LYS A 574 15.82 100.28 -46.35
C LYS A 574 17.04 99.50 -46.86
N PRO A 575 17.23 99.34 -48.18
CA PRO A 575 18.44 98.74 -48.73
C PRO A 575 19.69 99.48 -48.25
N LYS A 576 20.73 98.72 -47.89
CA LYS A 576 22.07 99.24 -47.62
C LYS A 576 22.74 99.54 -48.98
N PRO A 577 23.40 100.70 -49.16
CA PRO A 577 24.03 101.04 -50.43
C PRO A 577 25.00 99.96 -50.91
N THR A 578 24.81 99.47 -52.13
CA THR A 578 25.58 98.32 -52.65
C THR A 578 26.84 98.82 -53.35
N ILE A 579 28.01 98.29 -52.99
CA ILE A 579 29.28 98.67 -53.64
C ILE A 579 29.30 98.09 -55.07
N ILE A 580 29.13 98.96 -56.06
CA ILE A 580 29.18 98.62 -57.50
C ILE A 580 30.54 98.91 -58.15
N GLY A 581 31.45 99.59 -57.45
CA GLY A 581 32.79 99.87 -57.96
C GLY A 581 33.73 100.49 -56.94
N LYS A 582 34.93 100.83 -57.40
CA LYS A 582 35.93 101.58 -56.62
C LYS A 582 36.73 102.45 -57.58
N ASP A 583 36.94 103.71 -57.22
CA ASP A 583 37.82 104.65 -57.91
C ASP A 583 39.00 105.06 -57.01
N ASP A 584 39.78 106.04 -57.45
CA ASP A 584 40.93 106.57 -56.71
C ASP A 584 40.52 107.34 -55.43
N ASN A 585 39.22 107.67 -55.26
CA ASN A 585 38.69 108.41 -54.11
C ASN A 585 38.01 107.50 -53.07
N GLY A 586 37.43 106.36 -53.49
CA GLY A 586 36.76 105.44 -52.58
C GLY A 586 35.94 104.35 -53.26
N TYR A 587 35.05 103.72 -52.49
CA TYR A 587 34.04 102.82 -53.04
C TYR A 587 32.88 103.61 -53.64
N ILE A 588 32.42 103.18 -54.82
CA ILE A 588 31.24 103.71 -55.49
C ILE A 588 30.06 102.84 -55.08
N TYR A 589 29.01 103.47 -54.53
CA TYR A 589 27.81 102.81 -54.04
C TYR A 589 26.62 103.13 -54.95
N ASP A 590 25.74 102.14 -55.15
CA ASP A 590 24.45 102.31 -55.80
C ASP A 590 23.34 102.46 -54.75
N ASN A 591 22.54 103.53 -54.87
CA ASN A 591 21.37 103.82 -54.05
C ASN A 591 20.09 103.43 -54.81
N HIS A 592 19.87 102.13 -54.98
CA HIS A 592 18.58 101.61 -55.40
C HIS A 592 17.56 101.74 -54.23
N ASP A 593 16.62 102.68 -54.39
CA ASP A 593 15.44 102.89 -53.53
C ASP A 593 15.69 103.29 -52.06
N ASP A 594 16.00 104.58 -51.85
CA ASP A 594 16.17 105.24 -50.54
C ASP A 594 14.89 105.28 -49.65
N GLN A 595 13.76 104.72 -50.08
CA GLN A 595 12.51 104.74 -49.30
C GLN A 595 12.56 103.79 -48.09
N ILE A 596 12.48 104.39 -46.89
CA ILE A 596 12.32 103.68 -45.63
C ILE A 596 10.95 102.96 -45.61
N LYS A 597 10.99 101.63 -45.54
CA LYS A 597 9.83 100.74 -45.45
C LYS A 597 9.58 100.38 -44.00
N ASN A 598 8.30 100.21 -43.65
CA ASN A 598 7.85 99.87 -42.30
C ASN A 598 7.20 98.48 -42.31
N ILE A 599 7.63 97.60 -41.40
CA ILE A 599 6.95 96.33 -41.09
C ILE A 599 6.55 96.34 -39.62
N ALA A 600 5.36 95.81 -39.31
CA ALA A 600 4.87 95.61 -37.95
C ALA A 600 4.50 94.14 -37.75
N LEU A 601 5.21 93.45 -36.87
CA LEU A 601 4.98 92.03 -36.56
C LEU A 601 4.24 91.87 -35.24
N ASP A 602 3.28 90.94 -35.20
CA ASP A 602 2.43 90.68 -34.03
C ASP A 602 3.11 89.68 -33.08
N ILE A 603 3.30 90.10 -31.82
CA ILE A 603 4.08 89.36 -30.82
C ILE A 603 3.36 88.07 -30.39
N VAL A 604 2.03 88.02 -30.52
CA VAL A 604 1.24 86.80 -30.22
C VAL A 604 1.57 85.67 -31.21
N GLN A 605 1.97 85.99 -32.45
CA GLN A 605 2.36 84.98 -33.44
C GLN A 605 3.70 84.32 -33.09
N PHE A 606 4.62 85.04 -32.44
CA PHE A 606 5.91 84.50 -31.99
C PHE A 606 5.75 83.53 -30.81
N LYS A 607 4.83 83.81 -29.88
CA LYS A 607 4.53 82.98 -28.70
C LYS A 607 4.31 81.50 -29.07
N ASN A 608 3.54 81.26 -30.13
CA ASN A 608 3.15 79.90 -30.55
C ASN A 608 4.27 79.14 -31.29
N ILE A 609 5.31 79.83 -31.79
CA ILE A 609 6.43 79.20 -32.51
C ILE A 609 7.44 78.65 -31.51
N ILE A 610 7.77 79.42 -30.45
CA ILE A 610 8.78 79.05 -29.44
C ILE A 610 8.33 77.81 -28.65
N ARG A 611 7.05 77.74 -28.28
CA ARG A 611 6.46 76.69 -27.43
C ARG A 611 6.44 75.28 -28.04
N ALA A 612 6.93 75.10 -29.27
CA ALA A 612 6.79 73.87 -30.05
C ALA A 612 8.10 73.10 -30.31
N LYS A 613 9.29 73.68 -30.01
CA LYS A 613 10.59 73.05 -30.38
C LYS A 613 11.77 73.22 -29.43
N ASN A 614 11.67 74.01 -28.36
CA ASN A 614 12.72 74.29 -27.35
C ASN A 614 14.08 74.87 -27.84
N ASP A 615 14.42 74.80 -29.12
CA ASP A 615 15.59 75.46 -29.72
C ASP A 615 15.28 76.86 -30.28
N PHE A 616 16.24 77.78 -30.18
CA PHE A 616 16.07 79.20 -30.51
C PHE A 616 16.23 79.51 -32.01
N VAL A 617 15.42 78.85 -32.86
CA VAL A 617 15.33 79.11 -34.31
C VAL A 617 13.90 79.50 -34.68
N ILE A 618 13.69 80.78 -34.95
CA ILE A 618 12.38 81.31 -35.33
C ILE A 618 12.20 81.16 -36.84
N PHE A 619 11.16 80.43 -37.26
CA PHE A 619 10.73 80.28 -38.66
C PHE A 619 9.44 81.08 -38.90
N LEU A 620 9.50 82.19 -39.66
CA LEU A 620 8.29 82.95 -40.01
C LEU A 620 7.60 82.34 -41.25
N LYS A 621 6.35 81.88 -41.08
CA LYS A 621 5.55 81.33 -42.18
C LYS A 621 4.76 82.42 -42.91
N LEU A 622 5.38 83.06 -43.90
CA LEU A 622 4.70 84.00 -44.79
C LEU A 622 3.64 83.27 -45.65
N TYR A 623 2.38 83.33 -45.23
CA TYR A 623 1.24 82.94 -46.06
C TYR A 623 1.02 83.96 -47.18
N LYS A 624 1.75 83.81 -48.29
CA LYS A 624 1.53 84.58 -49.53
C LYS A 624 0.09 84.39 -49.99
N ASN A 625 -0.66 85.50 -50.12
CA ASN A 625 -2.12 85.56 -50.27
C ASN A 625 -2.74 84.40 -51.08
N ARG A 626 -3.17 83.36 -50.36
CA ARG A 626 -4.37 82.61 -50.71
C ARG A 626 -5.50 83.18 -49.87
N SER A 627 -6.68 83.33 -50.47
CA SER A 627 -7.89 83.67 -49.73
C SER A 627 -8.06 82.72 -48.55
N LEU A 628 -8.34 83.28 -47.37
CA LEU A 628 -8.87 82.55 -46.23
C LEU A 628 -10.25 82.02 -46.62
N ASP A 629 -10.29 80.87 -47.29
CA ASP A 629 -11.51 80.09 -47.47
C ASP A 629 -11.86 79.39 -46.15
N THR A 630 -12.31 80.21 -45.21
CA THR A 630 -12.83 79.80 -43.91
C THR A 630 -14.11 78.96 -44.03
N THR A 631 -14.63 78.73 -45.24
CA THR A 631 -15.91 78.06 -45.41
C THR A 631 -15.81 76.54 -45.25
N ASN A 632 -14.63 75.89 -45.25
CA ASN A 632 -14.56 74.42 -45.17
C ASN A 632 -14.06 73.87 -43.83
N SER A 633 -12.98 74.38 -43.23
CA SER A 633 -12.54 73.94 -41.89
C SER A 633 -13.60 74.24 -40.82
N ASN A 634 -14.24 75.40 -40.91
CA ASN A 634 -15.35 75.74 -40.03
C ASN A 634 -16.61 74.96 -40.40
N LYS A 635 -16.84 74.52 -41.65
CA LYS A 635 -18.03 73.71 -41.97
C LYS A 635 -18.06 72.40 -41.21
N GLU A 636 -16.94 71.72 -41.00
CA GLU A 636 -16.92 70.45 -40.24
C GLU A 636 -17.06 70.69 -38.73
N TYR A 637 -16.34 71.67 -38.17
CA TYR A 637 -16.48 72.06 -36.76
C TYR A 637 -17.87 72.63 -36.45
N ASP A 638 -18.40 73.54 -37.26
CA ASP A 638 -19.74 74.10 -37.12
C ASP A 638 -20.82 73.05 -37.47
N ALA A 639 -20.58 72.06 -38.34
CA ALA A 639 -21.54 70.97 -38.53
C ALA A 639 -21.59 70.06 -37.30
N LEU A 640 -20.45 69.66 -36.72
CA LEU A 640 -20.41 68.90 -35.47
C LEU A 640 -21.00 69.70 -34.31
N PHE A 641 -20.63 70.97 -34.16
CA PHE A 641 -21.12 71.83 -33.08
C PHE A 641 -22.61 72.18 -33.25
N ASN A 642 -23.09 72.48 -34.45
CA ASN A 642 -24.53 72.71 -34.68
C ASN A 642 -25.33 71.41 -34.60
N LYS A 643 -24.80 70.24 -34.99
CA LYS A 643 -25.47 68.95 -34.80
C LYS A 643 -25.52 68.54 -33.33
N PHE A 644 -24.48 68.82 -32.56
CA PHE A 644 -24.49 68.67 -31.10
C PHE A 644 -25.47 69.65 -30.44
N LYS A 645 -25.59 70.87 -30.97
CA LYS A 645 -26.55 71.89 -30.54
C LYS A 645 -27.99 71.55 -30.92
N GLU A 646 -28.24 70.96 -32.09
CA GLU A 646 -29.54 70.39 -32.49
C GLU A 646 -29.94 69.25 -31.55
N VAL A 647 -29.06 68.28 -31.32
CA VAL A 647 -29.29 67.19 -30.37
C VAL A 647 -29.54 67.74 -28.96
N SER A 648 -28.76 68.73 -28.51
CA SER A 648 -28.95 69.38 -27.20
C SER A 648 -30.30 70.11 -27.10
N ILE A 649 -30.70 70.86 -28.13
CA ILE A 649 -31.97 71.60 -28.17
C ILE A 649 -33.16 70.65 -28.29
N GLN A 650 -33.03 69.54 -29.02
CA GLN A 650 -34.03 68.46 -29.02
C GLN A 650 -34.14 67.84 -27.61
N THR A 651 -33.02 67.45 -26.99
CA THR A 651 -32.97 66.84 -25.66
C THR A 651 -33.58 67.75 -24.57
N ILE A 652 -33.39 69.06 -24.66
CA ILE A 652 -33.95 70.05 -23.72
C ILE A 652 -35.47 70.22 -23.88
N ASN A 653 -36.05 69.91 -25.06
CA ASN A 653 -37.46 70.16 -25.38
C ASN A 653 -38.32 68.90 -25.60
N THR A 654 -37.75 67.70 -25.66
CA THR A 654 -38.51 66.44 -25.74
C THR A 654 -38.76 65.84 -24.34
N PRO A 655 -40.01 65.76 -23.86
CA PRO A 655 -40.32 65.01 -22.64
C PRO A 655 -40.18 63.50 -22.91
N THR A 656 -39.21 62.87 -22.24
CA THR A 656 -38.81 61.45 -22.33
C THR A 656 -38.17 61.02 -23.65
N GLY A 657 -37.06 60.26 -23.59
CA GLY A 657 -36.46 59.64 -24.79
C GLY A 657 -35.00 59.18 -24.63
N ILE A 658 -34.13 60.03 -24.10
CA ILE A 658 -32.67 59.76 -23.99
C ILE A 658 -32.31 59.51 -22.52
N SER A 659 -31.54 58.46 -22.22
CA SER A 659 -31.08 58.17 -20.86
C SER A 659 -29.92 59.06 -20.45
N ASP A 660 -29.80 59.36 -19.15
CA ASP A 660 -28.66 60.09 -18.59
C ASP A 660 -27.33 59.39 -18.88
N GLU A 661 -27.32 58.04 -18.94
CA GLU A 661 -26.17 57.23 -19.38
C GLU A 661 -25.75 57.54 -20.83
N THR A 662 -26.70 57.75 -21.75
CA THR A 662 -26.40 58.07 -23.15
C THR A 662 -25.78 59.46 -23.27
N ILE A 663 -26.32 60.46 -22.54
CA ILE A 663 -25.78 61.83 -22.50
C ILE A 663 -24.38 61.82 -21.87
N THR A 664 -24.22 61.09 -20.77
CA THR A 664 -22.95 60.93 -20.05
C THR A 664 -21.91 60.22 -20.92
N SER A 665 -22.29 59.17 -21.66
CA SER A 665 -21.43 58.46 -22.60
C SER A 665 -20.97 59.36 -23.76
N LEU A 666 -21.85 60.18 -24.34
CA LEU A 666 -21.45 61.17 -25.36
C LEU A 666 -20.49 62.22 -24.79
N PHE A 667 -20.76 62.73 -23.58
CA PHE A 667 -19.89 63.72 -22.92
C PHE A 667 -18.50 63.15 -22.64
N PHE A 668 -18.41 61.94 -22.07
CA PHE A 668 -17.12 61.27 -21.86
C PHE A 668 -16.42 60.94 -23.18
N SER A 669 -17.13 60.52 -24.23
CA SER A 669 -16.54 60.27 -25.55
C SER A 669 -15.90 61.53 -26.12
N LEU A 670 -16.57 62.69 -26.01
CA LEU A 670 -16.02 63.98 -26.45
C LEU A 670 -14.84 64.45 -25.59
N LEU A 671 -14.89 64.23 -24.28
CA LEU A 671 -13.80 64.60 -23.36
C LEU A 671 -12.56 63.73 -23.61
N VAL A 672 -12.75 62.42 -23.79
CA VAL A 672 -11.72 61.44 -24.18
C VAL A 672 -11.11 61.75 -25.55
N MET A 673 -11.91 62.18 -26.53
CA MET A 673 -11.42 62.56 -27.87
C MET A 673 -10.55 63.83 -27.92
N ASN A 674 -10.49 64.62 -26.84
CA ASN A 674 -9.74 65.87 -26.78
C ASN A 674 -8.63 65.86 -25.70
N LEU A 675 -8.37 64.72 -25.07
CA LEU A 675 -7.19 64.49 -24.23
C LEU A 675 -6.08 63.82 -25.06
N ASP A 676 -4.82 64.17 -24.81
CA ASP A 676 -3.69 63.40 -25.36
C ASP A 676 -3.69 61.97 -24.79
N PRO A 677 -3.26 60.92 -25.55
CA PRO A 677 -3.48 59.51 -25.18
C PRO A 677 -2.89 59.08 -23.83
N GLU A 678 -1.86 59.78 -23.35
CA GLU A 678 -1.23 59.57 -22.04
C GLU A 678 -2.18 59.98 -20.89
N TYR A 679 -2.76 61.19 -20.98
CA TYR A 679 -3.78 61.66 -20.04
C TYR A 679 -5.09 60.87 -20.16
N GLN A 680 -5.45 60.39 -21.36
CA GLN A 680 -6.59 59.50 -21.57
C GLN A 680 -6.49 58.21 -20.74
N GLN A 681 -5.32 57.55 -20.74
CA GLN A 681 -5.07 56.33 -19.96
C GLN A 681 -5.17 56.58 -18.45
N VAL A 682 -4.60 57.69 -17.97
CA VAL A 682 -4.61 58.07 -16.55
C VAL A 682 -6.02 58.44 -16.08
N PHE A 683 -6.76 59.22 -16.88
CA PHE A 683 -8.13 59.61 -16.59
C PHE A 683 -9.09 58.41 -16.56
N LEU A 684 -8.95 57.46 -17.50
CA LEU A 684 -9.74 56.22 -17.50
C LEU A 684 -9.50 55.39 -16.23
N LYS A 685 -8.23 55.10 -15.88
CA LYS A 685 -7.90 54.34 -14.67
C LYS A 685 -8.37 55.01 -13.39
N TRP A 686 -8.25 56.35 -13.30
CA TRP A 686 -8.79 57.11 -12.18
C TRP A 686 -10.32 57.01 -12.10
N PHE A 687 -11.01 57.14 -13.23
CA PHE A 687 -12.47 57.07 -13.29
C PHE A 687 -13.01 55.67 -12.95
N GLU A 688 -12.43 54.61 -13.52
CA GLU A 688 -12.77 53.22 -13.21
C GLU A 688 -12.56 52.93 -11.72
N GLY A 689 -11.40 53.31 -11.16
CA GLY A 689 -11.10 53.19 -9.74
C GLY A 689 -12.06 53.95 -8.81
N TYR A 690 -12.43 55.17 -9.19
CA TYR A 690 -13.39 56.01 -8.46
C TYR A 690 -14.83 55.46 -8.50
N VAL A 691 -15.19 54.72 -9.55
CA VAL A 691 -16.51 54.07 -9.70
C VAL A 691 -16.59 52.75 -8.91
N GLU A 692 -15.50 52.01 -8.76
CA GLU A 692 -15.49 50.71 -8.06
C GLU A 692 -15.24 50.80 -6.55
N ASN A 693 -14.43 51.75 -6.05
CA ASN A 693 -14.06 51.84 -4.63
C ASN A 693 -14.73 52.98 -3.88
N VAL A 694 -15.74 52.65 -3.05
CA VAL A 694 -16.50 53.59 -2.22
C VAL A 694 -15.75 54.04 -0.94
N GLU A 695 -14.67 53.34 -0.56
CA GLU A 695 -13.82 53.71 0.59
C GLU A 695 -12.47 54.31 0.12
N HIS A 696 -12.44 55.62 -0.11
CA HIS A 696 -11.34 56.38 -0.75
C HIS A 696 -9.94 56.31 -0.11
N LYS A 697 -9.69 55.51 0.95
CA LYS A 697 -8.45 55.60 1.76
C LYS A 697 -7.19 55.01 1.13
N ASN A 698 -7.30 54.21 0.07
CA ASN A 698 -6.18 53.44 -0.50
C ASN A 698 -5.83 53.83 -1.94
N PHE A 699 -6.36 54.95 -2.48
CA PHE A 699 -6.20 55.29 -3.91
C PHE A 699 -5.11 56.33 -4.23
N GLU A 700 -4.47 56.92 -3.20
CA GLU A 700 -3.51 58.02 -3.37
C GLU A 700 -2.05 57.58 -3.58
N THR A 701 -1.73 56.28 -3.51
CA THR A 701 -0.32 55.79 -3.54
C THR A 701 0.19 55.34 -4.91
N ASP A 702 -0.70 54.92 -5.81
CA ASP A 702 -0.33 54.19 -7.04
C ASP A 702 -0.58 55.00 -8.33
N ILE A 703 -1.01 56.27 -8.20
CA ILE A 703 -1.13 57.24 -9.30
C ILE A 703 -0.16 58.38 -9.01
N ASP A 704 0.56 58.84 -10.04
CA ASP A 704 1.52 59.94 -9.91
C ASP A 704 0.78 61.25 -9.59
N ILE A 705 0.85 61.67 -8.32
CA ILE A 705 0.05 62.74 -7.73
C ILE A 705 0.18 64.08 -8.49
N PRO A 706 1.36 64.51 -9.01
CA PRO A 706 1.46 65.71 -9.84
C PRO A 706 0.60 65.62 -11.10
N LEU A 707 0.69 64.50 -11.83
CA LEU A 707 0.00 64.32 -13.11
C LEU A 707 -1.53 64.25 -12.94
N LEU A 708 -2.01 63.68 -11.84
CA LEU A 708 -3.44 63.71 -11.49
C LEU A 708 -3.91 65.13 -11.14
N ASN A 709 -3.12 65.92 -10.41
CA ASN A 709 -3.45 67.32 -10.10
C ASN A 709 -3.41 68.20 -11.36
N GLU A 710 -2.44 68.01 -12.26
CA GLU A 710 -2.39 68.69 -13.57
C GLU A 710 -3.59 68.31 -14.44
N THR A 711 -3.99 67.04 -14.47
CA THR A 711 -5.22 66.59 -15.15
C THR A 711 -6.47 67.28 -14.56
N ILE A 712 -6.53 67.43 -13.24
CA ILE A 712 -7.62 68.13 -12.54
C ILE A 712 -7.62 69.64 -12.83
N GLU A 713 -6.46 70.30 -12.89
CA GLU A 713 -6.35 71.71 -13.30
C GLU A 713 -6.75 71.90 -14.78
N TYR A 714 -6.32 71.00 -15.68
CA TYR A 714 -6.70 71.04 -17.09
C TYR A 714 -8.22 70.86 -17.29
N VAL A 715 -8.84 69.95 -16.52
CA VAL A 715 -10.30 69.76 -16.49
C VAL A 715 -11.03 70.94 -15.84
N LYS A 716 -10.39 71.72 -14.96
CA LYS A 716 -10.92 73.02 -14.47
C LYS A 716 -10.83 74.11 -15.54
N GLU A 717 -9.70 74.26 -16.24
CA GLU A 717 -9.56 75.25 -17.33
C GLU A 717 -10.60 75.03 -18.45
N ILE A 718 -10.89 73.77 -18.77
CA ILE A 718 -11.93 73.39 -19.74
C ILE A 718 -13.35 73.81 -19.31
N ASN A 719 -13.58 74.19 -18.04
CA ASN A 719 -14.93 74.25 -17.47
C ASN A 719 -15.50 75.62 -17.07
N LYS A 720 -16.52 76.02 -17.84
CA LYS A 720 -17.70 76.75 -17.32
C LYS A 720 -18.99 75.92 -17.36
N PHE A 721 -18.90 74.59 -17.56
CA PHE A 721 -20.06 73.70 -17.76
C PHE A 721 -20.28 72.72 -16.59
N SER A 722 -19.20 72.16 -16.03
CA SER A 722 -19.24 71.10 -15.01
C SER A 722 -20.03 71.45 -13.76
N ILE A 723 -19.91 72.68 -13.25
CA ILE A 723 -20.58 73.11 -11.99
C ILE A 723 -22.11 72.93 -12.10
N TYR A 724 -22.72 73.17 -13.26
CA TYR A 724 -24.17 72.97 -13.43
C TYR A 724 -24.56 71.49 -13.66
N PHE A 725 -23.68 70.70 -14.28
CA PHE A 725 -23.94 69.31 -14.63
C PHE A 725 -23.75 68.35 -13.45
N ILE A 726 -22.68 68.56 -12.66
CA ILE A 726 -22.34 67.76 -11.48
C ILE A 726 -23.44 67.88 -10.43
N ASP A 727 -23.81 69.10 -10.08
CA ASP A 727 -24.69 69.40 -8.95
C ASP A 727 -26.14 68.95 -9.21
N LYS A 728 -26.61 69.11 -10.46
CA LYS A 728 -28.03 68.95 -10.80
C LYS A 728 -28.42 67.58 -11.37
N ASN A 729 -27.51 66.93 -12.11
CA ASN A 729 -27.78 65.63 -12.75
C ASN A 729 -26.98 64.51 -12.09
N PHE A 730 -25.65 64.64 -12.00
CA PHE A 730 -24.78 63.58 -11.48
C PHE A 730 -25.01 63.29 -9.98
N GLY A 731 -25.05 64.35 -9.17
CA GLY A 731 -25.39 64.27 -7.74
C GLY A 731 -26.83 63.79 -7.48
N LYS A 732 -27.75 63.94 -8.44
CA LYS A 732 -29.12 63.40 -8.37
C LYS A 732 -29.13 61.89 -8.65
N TRP A 733 -28.47 61.45 -9.72
CA TRP A 733 -28.32 60.03 -10.08
C TRP A 733 -27.66 59.21 -8.96
N LEU A 734 -26.60 59.74 -8.33
CA LEU A 734 -25.95 59.07 -7.18
C LEU A 734 -26.86 58.96 -5.94
N LYS A 735 -27.65 59.99 -5.64
CA LYS A 735 -28.60 59.97 -4.51
C LYS A 735 -29.78 59.03 -4.76
N GLU A 736 -30.37 59.06 -5.96
CA GLU A 736 -31.57 58.29 -6.31
C GLU A 736 -31.26 56.83 -6.67
N THR A 737 -30.24 56.57 -7.49
CA THR A 737 -29.94 55.24 -8.03
C THR A 737 -28.98 54.42 -7.16
N LYS A 738 -28.05 55.08 -6.44
CA LYS A 738 -27.02 54.43 -5.61
C LYS A 738 -27.18 54.66 -4.09
N LYS A 739 -28.22 55.41 -3.66
CA LYS A 739 -28.51 55.74 -2.25
C LYS A 739 -27.36 56.46 -1.52
N TYR A 740 -26.56 57.24 -2.24
CA TYR A 740 -25.46 58.01 -1.66
C TYR A 740 -25.96 59.03 -0.63
N LYS A 741 -25.28 59.14 0.52
CA LYS A 741 -25.68 59.98 1.67
C LYS A 741 -24.70 61.11 2.01
N GLY A 742 -23.61 61.28 1.25
CA GLY A 742 -22.70 62.39 1.44
C GLY A 742 -23.32 63.73 1.00
N ASN A 743 -22.83 64.82 1.59
CA ASN A 743 -22.93 66.13 0.97
C ASN A 743 -21.89 66.22 -0.15
N TYR A 744 -22.26 66.90 -1.23
CA TYR A 744 -21.32 67.41 -2.24
C TYR A 744 -20.82 68.80 -1.80
#